data_AF-A0A944BWT3-F1
#
_entry.id   AF-A0A944BWT3-F1
#
_cell.length_a   1.000
_cell.length_b   1.000
_cell.length_c   1.000
_cell.angle_alpha   90.00
_cell.angle_beta   90.00
_cell.angle_gamma   90.00
#
_symmetry.space_group_name_H-M   'P 1'
#
loop_
_entity.id
_entity.type
_entity.pdbx_description
1 polymer ?
#
loop_
_entity_poly.entity_id
_entity_poly.type
_entity_poly.pdbx_seq_one_letter_code
_entity_poly.pdbx_strand_id
1 'polypeptide(L)'
;MKRFYVYLSVLLLGLTFVSCNDDFDTPPMVVPQATHQPNMTIADFKAKYWKDVNNYIDTVKEDIVIHGWVTANDVSGNIYKSLYISDGTAGFSISINGTSLYNTYRVGQEIVLNMKDCFVGKYNGQQQIGYPEFYEKGSVWEASFLPLATFQSIAELNGLPAVNKVDTIPMSISDLKTDAETLKKWQGRLVRIDNVRFSDADGVNTFANSDATTNRNIEDENGNTLVVRNSNYATFRANILPLGTGSVVGVLSYYNTSATKLDGGTWQLYIRTADDCIGFSSSTKGLLTDPYTVEEAIAGEAEGLSGWVSGYVVGAVAPEVSEVKSADDIEWTAPTTLDNTLVIAPTADCRDISKCMVVALPQGSPFRQTANLVDWPEVLHSKILVKGNFAKFMGTHGITGNSGSTAEFQLSITTGGVTSVEENFESGIPGTWTIYTPQGDKKWFTSTFNDNTYACITGYKGTKPPFEAWLISPAIDIKKAKSKILSFKSQVGYQGGDKFEVFIFNGQTPFKGSVTDKIDCKLAVAPATGYSGFVESGDIDLSKYADGTYYIGFRYTAVAASSYQTWCIDDFSFGAASAAATRGDFESFNNGTPTALYGTYTTKGGWKGTNVSILQGSEADANPLFKFIGFKTGSTTEYATACNLNGKTSAVGTLVSPEIEGGIGKLSFNYGYAYTEANGVSFRVDIKQGGAVVKSFTVTKKDAVKYTAYDFSEDVNIKGTFTIEVTNLCPSKSSLNKDRVALWNMAWTQN
;
A
#
# COMPACT_ATOMS: atom_id res chain seq x y z
N MET A 1 47.22 -2.81 -12.70
CA MET A 1 48.54 -2.43 -13.27
C MET A 1 48.37 -1.13 -14.06
N LYS A 2 48.98 -0.04 -13.57
CA LYS A 2 50.01 0.78 -14.26
C LYS A 2 49.45 1.63 -15.43
N ARG A 3 49.14 2.93 -15.25
CA ARG A 3 50.03 4.13 -15.25
C ARG A 3 50.77 4.40 -16.58
N PHE A 4 50.73 5.67 -16.99
CA PHE A 4 51.68 6.46 -17.82
C PHE A 4 51.52 6.50 -19.35
N TYR A 5 51.07 7.67 -19.86
CA TYR A 5 51.52 8.49 -21.01
C TYR A 5 50.44 9.60 -21.15
N VAL A 6 50.53 10.87 -20.74
CA VAL A 6 51.61 11.86 -20.64
C VAL A 6 52.21 12.26 -22.01
N TYR A 7 51.93 13.51 -22.40
CA TYR A 7 52.55 14.37 -23.43
C TYR A 7 52.38 14.01 -24.92
N LEU A 8 51.35 14.56 -25.61
CA LEU A 8 51.49 15.04 -27.01
C LEU A 8 50.26 15.81 -27.56
N SER A 9 49.86 16.93 -26.95
CA SER A 9 48.93 17.86 -27.63
C SER A 9 49.27 19.33 -27.45
N VAL A 10 50.53 19.61 -27.08
CA VAL A 10 51.16 20.88 -27.43
C VAL A 10 51.66 20.74 -28.87
N LEU A 11 50.88 21.22 -29.83
CA LEU A 11 51.46 21.81 -31.03
C LEU A 11 50.49 22.80 -31.69
N LEU A 12 51.00 24.03 -31.81
CA LEU A 12 50.66 25.00 -32.84
C LEU A 12 49.30 25.71 -32.75
N LEU A 13 49.29 26.80 -31.97
CA LEU A 13 48.68 28.06 -32.41
C LEU A 13 49.36 29.21 -31.66
N GLY A 14 50.55 29.55 -32.14
CA GLY A 14 51.29 30.73 -31.71
C GLY A 14 50.88 31.96 -32.51
N LEU A 15 50.62 33.03 -31.76
CA LEU A 15 50.82 34.46 -32.10
C LEU A 15 49.87 35.04 -33.16
N THR A 16 48.89 35.85 -32.74
CA THR A 16 49.03 37.30 -32.44
C THR A 16 47.67 37.87 -32.02
N PHE A 17 47.56 38.55 -30.89
CA PHE A 17 47.12 39.95 -30.74
C PHE A 17 47.15 40.36 -29.25
N VAL A 18 47.65 41.57 -29.05
CA VAL A 18 47.91 42.26 -27.77
C VAL A 18 46.59 42.76 -27.15
N SER A 19 46.61 42.92 -25.82
CA SER A 19 45.69 43.72 -24.99
C SER A 19 44.44 43.01 -24.44
N CYS A 20 44.63 42.22 -23.38
CA CYS A 20 43.83 42.40 -22.17
C CYS A 20 44.81 42.46 -20.98
N ASN A 21 44.61 43.45 -20.14
CA ASN A 21 45.40 43.74 -18.97
C ASN A 21 45.21 42.60 -17.95
N ASP A 22 46.26 41.81 -17.66
CA ASP A 22 46.26 40.77 -16.61
C ASP A 22 46.47 41.37 -15.20
N ASP A 23 46.19 42.67 -15.04
CA ASP A 23 46.19 43.37 -13.77
C ASP A 23 44.75 43.45 -13.24
N PHE A 24 44.12 42.29 -13.06
CA PHE A 24 43.11 42.16 -12.04
C PHE A 24 43.88 41.96 -10.74
N ASP A 25 44.05 43.05 -9.98
CA ASP A 25 44.32 43.01 -8.54
C ASP A 25 43.35 41.98 -7.93
N THR A 26 43.78 40.72 -7.80
CA THR A 26 43.05 39.73 -7.00
C THR A 26 43.04 40.30 -5.60
N PRO A 27 41.87 40.65 -5.04
CA PRO A 27 41.83 41.24 -3.72
C PRO A 27 42.59 40.33 -2.76
N PRO A 28 43.46 40.88 -1.90
CA PRO A 28 44.32 40.07 -1.06
C PRO A 28 43.47 39.09 -0.25
N MET A 29 43.85 37.82 -0.25
CA MET A 29 43.22 36.82 0.60
C MET A 29 43.49 37.20 2.06
N VAL A 30 42.51 37.83 2.71
CA VAL A 30 42.59 38.20 4.12
C VAL A 30 42.41 36.93 4.94
N VAL A 31 43.50 36.43 5.51
CA VAL A 31 43.46 35.32 6.47
C VAL A 31 43.02 35.89 7.82
N PRO A 32 41.90 35.44 8.40
CA PRO A 32 41.47 35.90 9.72
C PRO A 32 42.49 35.52 10.80
N GLN A 33 42.68 36.41 11.77
CA GLN A 33 43.52 36.16 12.93
C GLN A 33 42.75 36.58 14.19
N ALA A 34 42.54 35.64 15.10
CA ALA A 34 41.93 35.94 16.39
C ALA A 34 42.88 36.78 17.25
N THR A 35 42.32 37.72 17.99
CA THR A 35 43.05 38.56 18.94
C THR A 35 43.09 37.90 20.32
N HIS A 36 42.06 37.14 20.68
CA HIS A 36 41.98 36.41 21.94
C HIS A 36 42.77 35.10 21.88
N GLN A 37 43.41 34.74 22.99
CA GLN A 37 44.15 33.48 23.14
C GLN A 37 43.32 32.49 23.97
N PRO A 38 43.05 31.27 23.46
CA PRO A 38 42.32 30.26 24.22
C PRO A 38 43.05 29.89 25.51
N ASN A 39 42.30 29.80 26.61
CA ASN A 39 42.83 29.49 27.94
C ASN A 39 42.10 28.35 28.65
N MET A 40 41.07 27.77 28.01
CA MET A 40 40.29 26.66 28.54
C MET A 40 39.85 25.73 27.41
N THR A 41 39.91 24.42 27.67
CA THR A 41 39.39 23.41 26.73
C THR A 41 37.85 23.38 26.77
N ILE A 42 37.22 22.90 25.71
CA ILE A 42 35.76 22.72 25.69
C ILE A 42 35.34 21.70 26.77
N ALA A 43 36.12 20.64 26.99
CA ALA A 43 35.80 19.65 28.03
C ALA A 43 35.77 20.28 29.44
N ASP A 44 36.79 21.08 29.78
CA ASP A 44 36.87 21.77 31.07
C ASP A 44 35.76 22.82 31.20
N PHE A 45 35.46 23.55 30.13
CA PHE A 45 34.37 24.53 30.10
C PHE A 45 33.01 23.88 30.36
N LYS A 46 32.73 22.76 29.66
CA LYS A 46 31.50 21.99 29.86
C LYS A 46 31.37 21.50 31.30
N ALA A 47 32.44 20.92 31.85
CA ALA A 47 32.46 20.42 33.22
C ALA A 47 32.26 21.54 34.25
N LYS A 48 32.93 22.68 34.07
CA LYS A 48 32.85 23.84 34.97
C LYS A 48 31.44 24.41 35.06
N TYR A 49 30.75 24.51 33.92
CA TYR A 49 29.41 25.10 33.87
C TYR A 49 28.29 24.07 33.95
N TRP A 50 28.58 22.78 34.12
CA TRP A 50 27.57 21.73 34.19
C TRP A 50 26.72 21.84 35.46
N LYS A 51 25.40 21.61 35.31
CA LYS A 51 24.48 21.44 36.44
C LYS A 51 23.61 20.21 36.20
N ASP A 52 23.38 19.39 37.22
CA ASP A 52 22.57 18.15 37.12
C ASP A 52 21.06 18.41 37.13
N VAL A 53 20.62 19.41 36.36
CA VAL A 53 19.22 19.80 36.13
C VAL A 53 18.90 19.81 34.64
N ASN A 54 17.64 19.70 34.24
CA ASN A 54 17.31 19.63 32.81
C ASN A 54 17.64 20.94 32.07
N ASN A 55 17.10 22.05 32.58
CA ASN A 55 17.26 23.39 32.01
C ASN A 55 17.86 24.33 33.06
N TYR A 56 18.75 25.19 32.60
CA TYR A 56 19.27 26.34 33.34
C TYR A 56 19.94 27.26 32.33
N ILE A 57 20.23 28.48 32.75
CA ILE A 57 21.21 29.32 32.06
C ILE A 57 21.99 30.14 33.09
N ASP A 58 23.27 30.35 32.83
CA ASP A 58 24.18 31.08 33.69
C ASP A 58 25.01 32.08 32.87
N THR A 59 25.59 33.06 33.55
CA THR A 59 26.49 34.04 32.94
C THR A 59 27.93 33.72 33.29
N VAL A 60 28.79 33.63 32.29
CA VAL A 60 30.23 33.44 32.48
C VAL A 60 30.83 34.76 32.98
N LYS A 61 31.36 34.79 34.21
CA LYS A 61 31.94 36.01 34.81
C LYS A 61 33.45 36.10 34.75
N GLU A 62 34.11 34.99 34.45
CA GLU A 62 35.56 34.90 34.35
C GLU A 62 36.04 35.22 32.94
N ASP A 63 37.29 35.66 32.82
CA ASP A 63 37.97 35.91 31.54
C ASP A 63 38.35 34.58 30.86
N ILE A 64 37.33 33.83 30.43
CA ILE A 64 37.48 32.53 29.75
C ILE A 64 37.42 32.73 28.25
N VAL A 65 38.37 32.11 27.54
CA VAL A 65 38.40 32.05 26.09
C VAL A 65 38.52 30.58 25.69
N ILE A 66 37.55 30.12 24.89
CA ILE A 66 37.57 28.77 24.30
C ILE A 66 37.77 28.88 22.79
N HIS A 67 38.17 27.79 22.15
CA HIS A 67 38.20 27.70 20.69
C HIS A 67 37.68 26.35 20.22
N GLY A 68 37.41 26.25 18.92
CA GLY A 68 37.13 24.98 18.27
C GLY A 68 36.93 25.13 16.77
N TRP A 69 37.11 24.03 16.05
CA TRP A 69 36.80 23.93 14.64
C TRP A 69 35.33 23.57 14.45
N VAL A 70 34.66 24.26 13.52
CA VAL A 70 33.27 23.95 13.16
C VAL A 70 33.18 22.54 12.60
N THR A 71 32.40 21.68 13.24
CA THR A 71 32.17 20.29 12.84
C THR A 71 30.86 20.12 12.07
N ALA A 72 29.87 20.97 12.35
CA ALA A 72 28.58 21.02 11.67
C ALA A 72 27.93 22.41 11.76
N ASN A 73 27.10 22.73 10.76
CA ASN A 73 26.40 24.00 10.63
C ASN A 73 25.05 23.79 9.90
N ASP A 74 24.37 24.89 9.57
CA ASP A 74 23.02 24.91 9.02
C ASP A 74 22.93 24.72 7.49
N VAL A 75 24.02 24.38 6.81
CA VAL A 75 24.10 24.31 5.32
C VAL A 75 23.03 23.44 4.67
N SER A 76 22.73 22.30 5.27
CA SER A 76 21.78 21.35 4.69
C SER A 76 20.35 21.58 5.11
N GLY A 77 20.09 22.47 6.09
CA GLY A 77 18.79 22.66 6.71
C GLY A 77 18.39 21.58 7.73
N ASN A 78 19.21 20.54 7.96
CA ASN A 78 18.93 19.55 9.00
C ASN A 78 19.24 20.07 10.41
N ILE A 79 20.36 20.79 10.52
CA ILE A 79 20.73 21.55 11.72
C ILE A 79 20.19 22.96 11.53
N TYR A 80 19.36 23.43 12.45
CA TYR A 80 18.68 24.71 12.31
C TYR A 80 19.25 25.71 13.31
N LYS A 81 19.72 26.86 12.81
CA LYS A 81 20.14 28.00 13.65
C LYS A 81 21.21 27.65 14.70
N SER A 82 22.09 26.70 14.37
CA SER A 82 23.10 26.21 15.30
C SER A 82 24.44 25.94 14.62
N LEU A 83 25.51 26.11 15.38
CA LEU A 83 26.85 25.66 15.06
C LEU A 83 27.31 24.62 16.09
N TYR A 84 28.06 23.63 15.63
CA TYR A 84 28.79 22.71 16.49
C TYR A 84 30.28 22.88 16.27
N ILE A 85 31.02 22.98 17.37
CA ILE A 85 32.48 23.11 17.36
C ILE A 85 33.14 22.01 18.18
N SER A 86 34.40 21.70 17.88
CA SER A 86 35.24 20.77 18.64
C SER A 86 36.67 21.28 18.69
N ASP A 87 37.32 21.14 19.85
CA ASP A 87 38.76 21.35 20.04
C ASP A 87 39.53 20.01 20.14
N GLY A 88 38.85 18.89 19.89
CA GLY A 88 39.36 17.53 20.08
C GLY A 88 39.13 16.98 21.49
N THR A 89 38.97 17.84 22.51
CA THR A 89 38.69 17.42 23.88
C THR A 89 37.21 17.14 24.12
N ALA A 90 36.31 17.96 23.55
CA ALA A 90 34.86 17.77 23.56
C ALA A 90 34.17 18.58 22.45
N GLY A 91 32.89 18.26 22.20
CA GLY A 91 32.04 19.00 21.27
C GLY A 91 31.10 19.95 22.00
N PHE A 92 30.76 21.07 21.37
CA PHE A 92 29.87 22.07 21.96
C PHE A 92 28.91 22.69 20.94
N SER A 93 27.68 22.93 21.40
CA SER A 93 26.61 23.52 20.60
C SER A 93 26.48 25.01 20.87
N ILE A 94 26.22 25.78 19.83
CA ILE A 94 25.97 27.23 19.89
C ILE A 94 24.65 27.49 19.17
N SER A 95 23.63 27.88 19.92
CA SER A 95 22.30 28.21 19.39
C SER A 95 22.24 29.69 19.04
N ILE A 96 22.03 30.04 17.78
CA ILE A 96 22.18 31.40 17.23
C ILE A 96 20.93 31.80 16.46
N ASN A 97 20.34 32.95 16.75
CA ASN A 97 19.21 33.51 16.02
C ASN A 97 19.65 34.12 14.67
N GLY A 98 20.22 33.29 13.80
CA GLY A 98 20.70 33.65 12.46
C GLY A 98 20.61 32.44 11.55
N THR A 99 20.47 32.67 10.24
CA THR A 99 20.45 31.61 9.22
C THR A 99 21.59 31.82 8.24
N SER A 100 21.89 30.80 7.44
CA SER A 100 23.01 30.81 6.50
C SER A 100 24.36 31.03 7.18
N LEU A 101 24.48 30.51 8.41
CA LEU A 101 25.71 30.60 9.21
C LEU A 101 26.88 29.93 8.49
N TYR A 102 26.60 28.87 7.73
CA TYR A 102 27.56 28.15 6.90
C TYR A 102 28.36 29.00 5.90
N ASN A 103 27.85 30.17 5.48
CA ASN A 103 28.57 31.04 4.55
C ASN A 103 29.89 31.55 5.15
N THR A 104 29.84 31.90 6.45
CA THR A 104 30.96 32.44 7.22
C THR A 104 31.64 31.34 8.03
N TYR A 105 30.86 30.50 8.71
CA TYR A 105 31.32 29.47 9.64
C TYR A 105 31.27 28.10 8.96
N ARG A 106 32.16 27.91 7.98
CA ARG A 106 32.27 26.66 7.21
C ARG A 106 32.84 25.54 8.07
N VAL A 107 32.52 24.28 7.73
CA VAL A 107 33.15 23.12 8.38
C VAL A 107 34.69 23.23 8.26
N GLY A 108 35.39 23.04 9.38
CA GLY A 108 36.83 23.22 9.51
C GLY A 108 37.28 24.65 9.81
N GLN A 109 36.41 25.65 9.79
CA GLN A 109 36.74 27.01 10.25
C GLN A 109 36.99 26.98 11.76
N GLU A 110 38.13 27.50 12.20
CA GLU A 110 38.37 27.72 13.63
C GLU A 110 37.67 28.99 14.09
N ILE A 111 37.00 28.90 15.23
CA ILE A 111 36.35 30.02 15.92
C ILE A 111 36.95 30.11 17.33
N VAL A 112 37.37 31.31 17.71
CA VAL A 112 37.78 31.66 19.08
C VAL A 112 36.66 32.48 19.72
N LEU A 113 36.24 32.10 20.91
CA LEU A 113 35.09 32.68 21.61
C LEU A 113 35.54 33.31 22.92
N ASN A 114 35.41 34.63 23.04
CA ASN A 114 35.53 35.32 24.33
C ASN A 114 34.24 35.12 25.12
N MET A 115 34.30 34.30 26.16
CA MET A 115 33.13 33.87 26.90
C MET A 115 32.74 34.85 28.01
N LYS A 116 33.52 35.89 28.31
CA LYS A 116 33.18 36.84 29.38
C LYS A 116 31.82 37.50 29.11
N ASP A 117 30.97 37.49 30.13
CA ASP A 117 29.58 37.98 30.09
C ASP A 117 28.67 37.31 29.05
N CYS A 118 29.10 36.18 28.47
CA CYS A 118 28.26 35.32 27.64
C CYS A 118 27.40 34.39 28.50
N PHE A 119 26.36 33.84 27.88
CA PHE A 119 25.43 32.92 28.54
C PHE A 119 25.65 31.47 28.10
N VAL A 120 25.70 30.58 29.08
CA VAL A 120 25.83 29.13 28.88
C VAL A 120 24.79 28.42 29.72
N GLY A 121 24.14 27.41 29.15
CA GLY A 121 23.04 26.73 29.83
C GLY A 121 22.65 25.42 29.16
N LYS A 122 21.48 24.90 29.55
CA LYS A 122 20.85 23.75 28.91
C LYS A 122 19.46 24.11 28.37
N TYR A 123 19.16 23.52 27.21
CA TYR A 123 17.81 23.45 26.64
C TYR A 123 17.44 21.98 26.46
N ASN A 124 16.43 21.52 27.19
CA ASN A 124 15.96 20.14 27.21
C ASN A 124 17.11 19.13 27.36
N GLY A 125 18.06 19.41 28.27
CA GLY A 125 19.17 18.54 28.59
C GLY A 125 20.42 18.71 27.72
N GLN A 126 20.37 19.47 26.62
CA GLN A 126 21.52 19.77 25.76
C GLN A 126 22.27 21.01 26.25
N GLN A 127 23.54 20.87 26.63
CA GLN A 127 24.35 22.02 27.04
C GLN A 127 24.80 22.82 25.81
N GLN A 128 24.63 24.14 25.88
CA GLN A 128 24.88 25.05 24.76
C GLN A 128 25.15 26.49 25.20
N ILE A 129 25.77 27.26 24.30
CA ILE A 129 25.75 28.73 24.33
C ILE A 129 24.39 29.18 23.78
N GLY A 130 23.76 30.15 24.43
CA GLY A 130 22.45 30.66 24.04
C GLY A 130 22.14 32.02 24.65
N TYR A 131 20.87 32.41 24.68
CA TYR A 131 20.37 33.61 25.35
C TYR A 131 19.38 33.25 26.46
N PRO A 132 19.31 34.00 27.58
CA PRO A 132 18.37 33.71 28.64
C PRO A 132 16.91 33.84 28.18
N GLU A 133 16.14 32.78 28.35
CA GLU A 133 14.69 32.76 28.17
C GLU A 133 14.02 32.14 29.41
N PHE A 134 12.90 32.71 29.85
CA PHE A 134 12.14 32.15 30.97
C PHE A 134 11.04 31.23 30.44
N TYR A 135 11.16 29.94 30.73
CA TYR A 135 10.16 28.94 30.35
C TYR A 135 9.06 28.86 31.41
N GLU A 136 7.94 29.53 31.14
CA GLU A 136 6.83 29.69 32.11
C GLU A 136 6.30 28.37 32.65
N LYS A 137 6.09 27.37 31.79
CA LYS A 137 5.50 26.08 32.18
C LYS A 137 6.43 25.26 33.10
N GLY A 138 7.74 25.43 32.96
CA GLY A 138 8.73 24.78 33.82
C GLY A 138 9.18 25.63 35.00
N SER A 139 8.78 26.89 35.08
CA SER A 139 9.25 27.87 36.06
C SER A 139 10.77 27.93 36.17
N VAL A 140 11.46 27.88 35.02
CA VAL A 140 12.91 27.75 34.94
C VAL A 140 13.48 28.63 33.82
N TRP A 141 14.67 29.19 34.03
CA TRP A 141 15.42 29.86 32.97
C TRP A 141 16.16 28.83 32.13
N GLU A 142 16.18 29.02 30.81
CA GLU A 142 16.81 28.10 29.88
C GLU A 142 17.61 28.82 28.80
N ALA A 143 18.47 28.07 28.11
CA ALA A 143 19.20 28.57 26.97
C ALA A 143 18.31 28.60 25.72
N SER A 144 18.14 29.77 25.12
CA SER A 144 17.45 29.98 23.85
C SER A 144 18.41 30.51 22.78
N PHE A 145 17.91 31.00 21.64
CA PHE A 145 18.73 31.47 20.54
C PHE A 145 19.49 32.77 20.88
N LEU A 146 20.82 32.72 20.81
CA LEU A 146 21.72 33.89 20.94
C LEU A 146 21.53 34.85 19.75
N PRO A 147 21.22 36.14 19.94
CA PRO A 147 21.14 37.09 18.82
C PRO A 147 22.42 37.08 17.98
N LEU A 148 22.29 37.08 16.65
CA LEU A 148 23.44 36.97 15.73
C LEU A 148 24.50 38.04 15.99
N ALA A 149 24.10 39.30 16.22
CA ALA A 149 25.03 40.38 16.52
C ALA A 149 25.82 40.14 17.82
N THR A 150 25.18 39.54 18.84
CA THR A 150 25.84 39.16 20.08
C THR A 150 26.86 38.06 19.84
N PHE A 151 26.49 37.01 19.07
CA PHE A 151 27.43 35.97 18.67
C PHE A 151 28.63 36.54 17.91
N GLN A 152 28.41 37.43 16.95
CA GLN A 152 29.46 38.07 16.17
C GLN A 152 30.37 38.97 17.02
N SER A 153 29.87 39.56 18.10
CA SER A 153 30.70 40.37 19.00
C SER A 153 31.66 39.55 19.86
N ILE A 154 31.41 38.24 20.02
CA ILE A 154 32.21 37.35 20.88
C ILE A 154 33.04 36.35 20.09
N ALA A 155 32.73 36.16 18.80
CA ALA A 155 33.32 35.16 17.93
C ALA A 155 34.33 35.78 16.95
N GLU A 156 35.57 35.31 17.03
CA GLU A 156 36.65 35.65 16.12
C GLU A 156 37.00 34.46 15.23
N LEU A 157 37.11 34.68 13.92
CA LEU A 157 37.63 33.66 13.01
C LEU A 157 39.15 33.61 13.12
N ASN A 158 39.71 32.40 13.13
CA ASN A 158 41.15 32.18 13.12
C ASN A 158 41.56 31.27 11.95
N GLY A 159 42.49 31.73 11.12
CA GLY A 159 42.97 30.99 9.97
C GLY A 159 41.90 30.70 8.91
N LEU A 160 42.32 29.98 7.87
CA LEU A 160 41.43 29.45 6.82
C LEU A 160 40.81 28.11 7.27
N PRO A 161 39.65 27.71 6.72
CA PRO A 161 39.03 26.42 7.04
C PRO A 161 39.97 25.24 6.83
N ALA A 162 40.18 24.44 7.88
CA ALA A 162 41.04 23.27 7.91
C ALA A 162 40.21 22.00 8.15
N VAL A 163 39.63 21.44 7.08
CA VAL A 163 38.73 20.27 7.17
C VAL A 163 39.43 19.04 7.79
N ASN A 164 40.75 18.91 7.60
CA ASN A 164 41.55 17.84 8.21
C ASN A 164 41.65 17.92 9.75
N LYS A 165 41.20 19.02 10.37
CA LYS A 165 41.07 19.15 11.83
C LYS A 165 39.71 18.68 12.35
N VAL A 166 38.75 18.41 11.47
CA VAL A 166 37.44 17.84 11.81
C VAL A 166 37.56 16.33 11.77
N ASP A 167 37.72 15.71 12.94
CA ASP A 167 37.78 14.26 13.07
C ASP A 167 36.43 13.68 13.50
N THR A 168 36.14 12.47 13.04
CA THR A 168 34.97 11.69 13.47
C THR A 168 35.41 10.68 14.50
N ILE A 169 34.77 10.67 15.67
CA ILE A 169 35.13 9.74 16.73
C ILE A 169 34.31 8.45 16.58
N PRO A 170 34.94 7.28 16.39
CA PRO A 170 34.24 5.99 16.40
C PRO A 170 33.62 5.72 17.77
N MET A 171 32.40 5.19 17.79
CA MET A 171 31.74 4.78 19.03
C MET A 171 30.65 3.74 18.80
N SER A 172 30.28 3.04 19.87
CA SER A 172 29.16 2.08 19.88
C SER A 172 27.91 2.70 20.48
N ILE A 173 26.72 2.35 19.97
CA ILE A 173 25.44 2.86 20.50
C ILE A 173 25.29 2.56 21.99
N SER A 174 25.78 1.40 22.45
CA SER A 174 25.79 0.98 23.86
C SER A 174 26.57 1.91 24.80
N ASP A 175 27.45 2.76 24.28
CA ASP A 175 28.22 3.71 25.08
C ASP A 175 27.38 4.94 25.51
N LEU A 176 26.19 5.12 24.91
CA LEU A 176 25.31 6.28 25.13
C LEU A 176 24.37 6.11 26.33
N LYS A 177 24.96 6.16 27.51
CA LYS A 177 24.27 6.27 28.80
C LYS A 177 23.74 7.70 29.05
N THR A 178 22.86 7.84 30.03
CA THR A 178 22.25 9.13 30.43
C THR A 178 22.84 9.72 31.71
N ASP A 179 23.99 9.22 32.17
CA ASP A 179 24.73 9.80 33.30
C ASP A 179 25.49 11.07 32.89
N ALA A 180 25.83 11.92 33.88
CA ALA A 180 26.45 13.22 33.65
C ALA A 180 27.80 13.14 32.91
N GLU A 181 28.63 12.13 33.18
CA GLU A 181 29.93 11.98 32.51
C GLU A 181 29.74 11.66 31.03
N THR A 182 28.84 10.74 30.72
CA THR A 182 28.52 10.36 29.34
C THR A 182 27.89 11.53 28.57
N LEU A 183 26.99 12.29 29.19
CA LEU A 183 26.37 13.47 28.57
C LEU A 183 27.41 14.56 28.26
N LYS A 184 28.27 14.92 29.23
CA LYS A 184 29.36 15.90 29.03
C LYS A 184 30.31 15.44 27.93
N LYS A 185 30.65 14.15 27.92
CA LYS A 185 31.54 13.56 26.92
C LYS A 185 30.93 13.70 25.53
N TRP A 186 29.73 13.18 25.28
CA TRP A 186 29.27 12.94 23.91
C TRP A 186 28.39 14.04 23.31
N GLN A 187 27.64 14.81 24.10
CA GLN A 187 26.78 15.87 23.55
C GLN A 187 27.59 16.88 22.74
N GLY A 188 27.13 17.20 21.54
CA GLY A 188 27.77 18.14 20.60
C GLY A 188 28.97 17.57 19.83
N ARG A 189 29.36 16.30 20.03
CA ARG A 189 30.46 15.69 19.28
C ARG A 189 30.01 15.14 17.93
N LEU A 190 30.89 15.29 16.93
CA LEU A 190 30.79 14.58 15.66
C LEU A 190 31.34 13.15 15.84
N VAL A 191 30.50 12.17 15.61
CA VAL A 191 30.81 10.75 15.82
C VAL A 191 30.58 9.95 14.55
N ARG A 192 31.19 8.77 14.49
CA ARG A 192 30.94 7.75 13.48
C ARG A 192 30.50 6.46 14.18
N ILE A 193 29.41 5.88 13.70
CA ILE A 193 28.89 4.60 14.17
C ILE A 193 28.93 3.64 13.00
N ASP A 194 29.71 2.57 13.13
CA ASP A 194 29.94 1.57 12.10
C ASP A 194 28.95 0.40 12.22
N ASN A 195 28.76 -0.32 11.11
CA ASN A 195 27.97 -1.55 11.05
C ASN A 195 26.52 -1.40 11.52
N VAL A 196 25.87 -0.31 11.11
CA VAL A 196 24.46 -0.02 11.42
C VAL A 196 23.60 -0.06 10.16
N ARG A 197 22.31 -0.36 10.33
CA ARG A 197 21.28 -0.23 9.29
C ARG A 197 20.18 0.72 9.73
N PHE A 198 19.49 1.35 8.80
CA PHE A 198 18.25 2.06 9.11
C PHE A 198 17.11 1.05 9.27
N SER A 199 16.42 1.05 10.42
CA SER A 199 15.39 0.06 10.74
C SER A 199 14.19 0.10 9.78
N ASP A 200 13.85 1.29 9.29
CA ASP A 200 12.69 1.53 8.43
C ASP A 200 13.05 1.60 6.93
N ALA A 201 14.28 1.25 6.56
CA ALA A 201 14.74 1.32 5.17
C ALA A 201 14.16 0.17 4.35
N ASP A 202 13.07 0.47 3.63
CA ASP A 202 12.26 -0.47 2.84
C ASP A 202 12.31 -0.19 1.33
N GLY A 203 13.17 0.75 0.91
CA GLY A 203 13.28 1.21 -0.48
C GLY A 203 12.26 2.29 -0.87
N VAL A 204 11.42 2.73 0.07
CA VAL A 204 10.39 3.76 -0.15
C VAL A 204 10.53 4.91 0.84
N ASN A 205 10.75 4.60 2.12
CA ASN A 205 10.87 5.59 3.18
C ASN A 205 12.05 6.54 2.94
N THR A 206 11.81 7.83 3.14
CA THR A 206 12.80 8.89 2.98
C THR A 206 13.34 9.37 4.33
N PHE A 207 14.44 10.14 4.34
CA PHE A 207 15.01 10.70 5.57
C PHE A 207 14.01 11.50 6.41
N ALA A 208 13.13 12.29 5.77
CA ALA A 208 12.01 12.93 6.46
C ALA A 208 10.75 13.06 5.59
N ASN A 209 9.60 13.03 6.25
CA ASN A 209 8.30 13.33 5.66
C ASN A 209 8.25 14.79 5.18
N SER A 210 7.47 15.06 4.14
CA SER A 210 7.42 16.38 3.51
C SER A 210 6.88 17.48 4.43
N ASP A 211 6.04 17.12 5.40
CA ASP A 211 5.28 18.02 6.27
C ASP A 211 5.80 18.07 7.71
N ALA A 212 6.75 17.21 8.10
CA ALA A 212 7.17 17.10 9.48
C ALA A 212 8.62 16.65 9.66
N THR A 213 9.27 17.20 10.71
CA THR A 213 10.51 16.64 11.24
C THR A 213 10.28 15.19 11.65
N THR A 214 11.11 14.29 11.13
CA THR A 214 10.93 12.85 11.24
C THR A 214 12.12 12.24 11.98
N ASN A 215 11.82 11.37 12.94
CA ASN A 215 12.83 10.54 13.58
C ASN A 215 12.91 9.21 12.82
N ARG A 216 14.12 8.82 12.43
CA ARG A 216 14.46 7.50 11.90
C ARG A 216 15.35 6.79 12.90
N ASN A 217 15.42 5.47 12.88
CA ASN A 217 16.30 4.73 13.77
C ASN A 217 17.38 4.02 12.97
N ILE A 218 18.60 4.11 13.47
CA ILE A 218 19.66 3.18 13.10
C ILE A 218 19.78 2.11 14.18
N GLU A 219 20.15 0.91 13.77
CA GLU A 219 20.26 -0.28 14.61
C GLU A 219 21.59 -0.99 14.34
N ASP A 220 22.30 -1.38 15.40
CA ASP A 220 23.52 -2.20 15.30
C ASP A 220 23.20 -3.71 15.27
N GLU A 221 24.23 -4.54 15.08
CA GLU A 221 24.10 -6.01 15.05
C GLU A 221 23.57 -6.63 16.37
N ASN A 222 23.66 -5.89 17.48
CA ASN A 222 23.21 -6.32 18.80
C ASN A 222 21.78 -5.84 19.11
N GLY A 223 21.13 -5.16 18.17
CA GLY A 223 19.77 -4.62 18.33
C GLY A 223 19.71 -3.31 19.12
N ASN A 224 20.84 -2.67 19.43
CA ASN A 224 20.82 -1.34 20.05
C ASN A 224 20.41 -0.31 19.00
N THR A 225 19.57 0.65 19.40
CA THR A 225 19.02 1.65 18.48
C THR A 225 19.43 3.08 18.86
N LEU A 226 19.62 3.92 17.85
CA LEU A 226 19.83 5.36 18.01
C LEU A 226 18.94 6.14 17.05
N VAL A 227 18.29 7.18 17.57
CA VAL A 227 17.44 8.07 16.78
C VAL A 227 18.31 8.96 15.90
N VAL A 228 18.10 8.91 14.60
CA VAL A 228 18.57 9.91 13.62
C VAL A 228 17.44 10.90 13.38
N ARG A 229 17.63 12.16 13.78
CA ARG A 229 16.61 13.19 13.71
C ARG A 229 16.78 14.02 12.44
N ASN A 230 15.73 14.05 11.60
CA ASN A 230 15.76 14.66 10.28
C ASN A 230 14.68 15.74 10.12
N SER A 231 15.09 16.96 9.81
CA SER A 231 14.22 18.10 9.51
C SER A 231 13.53 17.92 8.14
N ASN A 232 12.26 18.31 8.03
CA ASN A 232 11.58 18.45 6.74
C ASN A 232 12.06 19.66 5.92
N TYR A 233 12.97 20.48 6.45
CA TYR A 233 13.69 21.50 5.68
C TYR A 233 15.04 21.02 5.16
N ALA A 234 15.45 19.79 5.50
CA ALA A 234 16.70 19.24 5.00
C ALA A 234 16.68 19.12 3.47
N THR A 235 17.79 19.47 2.83
CA THR A 235 18.00 19.35 1.38
C THR A 235 17.89 17.89 0.91
N PHE A 236 18.29 16.94 1.76
CA PHE A 236 18.23 15.50 1.49
C PHE A 236 16.96 14.82 2.04
N ARG A 237 15.96 15.56 2.53
CA ARG A 237 14.77 14.98 3.19
C ARG A 237 14.05 13.92 2.35
N ALA A 238 14.03 14.12 1.03
CA ALA A 238 13.32 13.29 0.06
C ALA A 238 14.18 12.13 -0.48
N ASN A 239 15.46 12.06 -0.09
CA ASN A 239 16.29 10.92 -0.44
C ASN A 239 15.74 9.69 0.28
N ILE A 240 15.65 8.57 -0.44
CA ILE A 240 15.29 7.27 0.13
C ILE A 240 16.36 6.89 1.17
N LEU A 241 15.91 6.30 2.28
CA LEU A 241 16.81 5.81 3.31
C LEU A 241 17.77 4.78 2.72
N PRO A 242 19.06 4.88 3.03
CA PRO A 242 20.06 3.99 2.46
C PRO A 242 19.84 2.56 2.98
N LEU A 243 19.95 1.59 2.08
CA LEU A 243 19.64 0.18 2.33
C LEU A 243 20.87 -0.57 2.84
N GLY A 244 20.64 -1.70 3.51
CA GLY A 244 21.72 -2.56 4.02
C GLY A 244 22.44 -1.93 5.21
N THR A 245 23.68 -2.38 5.42
CA THR A 245 24.52 -1.99 6.56
C THR A 245 25.64 -1.08 6.09
N GLY A 246 25.92 -0.03 6.86
CA GLY A 246 27.01 0.90 6.60
C GLY A 246 27.43 1.65 7.86
N SER A 247 28.03 2.81 7.68
CA SER A 247 28.48 3.70 8.75
C SER A 247 27.73 5.02 8.70
N VAL A 248 27.25 5.51 9.83
CA VAL A 248 26.58 6.82 9.91
C VAL A 248 27.44 7.79 10.71
N VAL A 249 27.69 8.96 10.12
CA VAL A 249 28.38 10.09 10.74
C VAL A 249 27.36 11.14 11.15
N GLY A 250 27.50 11.74 12.32
CA GLY A 250 26.59 12.79 12.74
C GLY A 250 26.97 13.43 14.06
N VAL A 251 26.32 14.53 14.39
CA VAL A 251 26.52 15.21 15.67
C VAL A 251 25.52 14.69 16.69
N LEU A 252 26.02 14.26 17.84
CA LEU A 252 25.17 13.83 18.94
C LEU A 252 24.54 15.01 19.65
N SER A 253 23.26 14.87 19.93
CA SER A 253 22.45 15.77 20.75
C SER A 253 21.71 14.95 21.78
N TYR A 254 21.28 15.61 22.84
CA TYR A 254 20.39 15.02 23.83
C TYR A 254 19.10 15.80 23.91
N TYR A 255 17.99 15.11 24.13
CA TYR A 255 16.68 15.75 24.27
C TYR A 255 15.90 15.11 25.41
N ASN A 256 15.44 15.92 26.35
CA ASN A 256 14.66 15.49 27.49
C ASN A 256 13.45 16.41 27.71
N THR A 257 12.25 15.83 27.71
CA THR A 257 10.97 16.53 27.91
C THR A 257 10.61 16.78 29.38
N SER A 258 11.38 16.23 30.32
CA SER A 258 11.17 16.43 31.76
C SER A 258 11.38 17.89 32.12
N ALA A 259 10.42 18.51 32.83
CA ALA A 259 10.52 19.92 33.18
C ALA A 259 11.66 20.22 34.19
N THR A 260 12.12 19.22 34.97
CA THR A 260 13.02 19.46 36.11
C THR A 260 14.13 18.43 36.27
N LYS A 261 13.97 17.20 35.78
CA LYS A 261 14.97 16.13 35.95
C LYS A 261 15.75 15.88 34.67
N LEU A 262 17.06 15.62 34.80
CA LEU A 262 17.92 15.30 33.67
C LEU A 262 17.86 13.83 33.24
N ASP A 263 17.26 12.95 34.05
CA ASP A 263 17.10 11.53 33.74
C ASP A 263 15.99 11.26 32.70
N GLY A 264 16.11 10.14 31.98
CA GLY A 264 15.07 9.65 31.07
C GLY A 264 14.95 10.33 29.70
N GLY A 265 15.88 11.21 29.32
CA GLY A 265 15.95 11.77 27.97
C GLY A 265 16.55 10.83 26.93
N THR A 266 16.52 11.25 25.68
CA THR A 266 16.88 10.44 24.51
C THR A 266 18.06 11.07 23.76
N TRP A 267 19.04 10.23 23.40
CA TRP A 267 20.09 10.62 22.46
C TRP A 267 19.55 10.72 21.03
N GLN A 268 19.98 11.76 20.32
CA GLN A 268 19.60 12.03 18.94
C GLN A 268 20.87 12.29 18.12
N LEU A 269 20.92 11.76 16.91
CA LEU A 269 21.98 12.00 15.95
C LEU A 269 21.46 12.93 14.86
N TYR A 270 22.15 14.05 14.65
CA TYR A 270 21.91 14.92 13.50
C TYR A 270 22.98 14.66 12.44
N ILE A 271 22.60 14.03 11.34
CA ILE A 271 23.47 13.94 10.16
C ILE A 271 23.56 15.31 9.48
N ARG A 272 24.71 15.65 8.92
CA ARG A 272 24.91 16.95 8.26
C ARG A 272 24.37 16.87 6.84
N THR A 273 24.61 15.77 6.15
CA THR A 273 24.14 15.52 4.78
C THR A 273 23.85 14.03 4.58
N ALA A 274 23.24 13.65 3.45
CA ALA A 274 23.09 12.23 3.10
C ALA A 274 24.44 11.52 2.88
N ASP A 275 25.50 12.25 2.51
CA ASP A 275 26.85 11.69 2.33
C ASP A 275 27.48 11.21 3.65
N ASP A 276 26.92 11.60 4.79
CA ASP A 276 27.30 11.07 6.10
C ASP A 276 26.80 9.63 6.32
N CYS A 277 26.00 9.07 5.41
CA CYS A 277 25.66 7.64 5.35
C CYS A 277 26.60 6.92 4.38
N ILE A 278 27.63 6.27 4.90
CA ILE A 278 28.77 5.74 4.15
C ILE A 278 28.65 4.22 4.02
N GLY A 279 28.90 3.69 2.82
CA GLY A 279 29.03 2.23 2.61
C GLY A 279 27.72 1.45 2.60
N PHE A 280 26.58 2.14 2.58
CA PHE A 280 25.28 1.51 2.41
C PHE A 280 25.04 1.07 0.96
N SER A 281 24.16 0.09 0.78
CA SER A 281 23.73 -0.41 -0.53
C SER A 281 22.76 0.56 -1.20
N SER A 282 22.90 0.73 -2.51
CA SER A 282 21.91 1.38 -3.38
C SER A 282 21.01 0.37 -4.10
N SER A 283 21.26 -0.94 -3.94
CA SER A 283 20.47 -2.00 -4.58
C SER A 283 19.23 -2.29 -3.75
N THR A 284 18.07 -2.34 -4.41
CA THR A 284 16.80 -2.82 -3.83
C THR A 284 16.76 -4.33 -3.65
N LYS A 285 17.77 -5.03 -4.17
CA LYS A 285 17.79 -6.49 -4.19
C LYS A 285 17.88 -7.09 -2.80
N GLY A 286 17.01 -8.05 -2.51
CA GLY A 286 16.85 -8.65 -1.18
C GLY A 286 15.82 -7.96 -0.29
N LEU A 287 15.15 -6.92 -0.79
CA LEU A 287 13.94 -6.39 -0.16
C LEU A 287 12.74 -7.29 -0.43
N LEU A 288 11.68 -7.15 0.36
CA LEU A 288 10.44 -7.90 0.14
C LEU A 288 9.83 -7.59 -1.23
N THR A 289 9.97 -6.35 -1.69
CA THR A 289 9.48 -5.84 -2.98
C THR A 289 10.36 -6.23 -4.16
N ASP A 290 11.61 -6.60 -3.92
CA ASP A 290 12.59 -7.05 -4.93
C ASP A 290 13.48 -8.17 -4.34
N PRO A 291 12.91 -9.35 -4.07
CA PRO A 291 13.63 -10.44 -3.43
C PRO A 291 14.69 -11.05 -4.34
N TYR A 292 15.69 -11.69 -3.76
CA TYR A 292 16.58 -12.59 -4.48
C TYR A 292 15.80 -13.79 -5.02
N THR A 293 16.13 -14.28 -6.21
CA THR A 293 15.77 -15.65 -6.59
C THR A 293 16.61 -16.65 -5.79
N VAL A 294 16.23 -17.92 -5.79
CA VAL A 294 17.02 -18.97 -5.14
C VAL A 294 18.44 -19.03 -5.74
N GLU A 295 18.60 -18.88 -7.05
CA GLU A 295 19.93 -18.88 -7.68
C GLU A 295 20.79 -17.68 -7.26
N GLU A 296 20.20 -16.49 -7.17
CA GLU A 296 20.91 -15.29 -6.73
C GLU A 296 21.32 -15.40 -5.26
N ALA A 297 20.45 -15.97 -4.42
CA ALA A 297 20.76 -16.21 -3.00
C ALA A 297 21.88 -17.25 -2.84
N ILE A 298 21.89 -18.30 -3.65
CA ILE A 298 22.98 -19.30 -3.71
C ILE A 298 24.31 -18.63 -4.11
N ALA A 299 24.29 -17.78 -5.15
CA ALA A 299 25.49 -17.06 -5.59
C ALA A 299 25.99 -16.06 -4.52
N GLY A 300 25.05 -15.41 -3.82
CA GLY A 300 25.31 -14.45 -2.74
C GLY A 300 25.81 -15.06 -1.43
N GLU A 301 25.76 -16.39 -1.27
CA GLU A 301 26.21 -17.07 -0.05
C GLU A 301 27.69 -16.78 0.26
N ALA A 302 28.56 -16.83 -0.75
CA ALA A 302 30.00 -16.61 -0.57
C ALA A 302 30.35 -15.16 -0.20
N GLU A 303 29.45 -14.22 -0.50
CA GLU A 303 29.57 -12.80 -0.17
C GLU A 303 28.96 -12.46 1.20
N GLY A 304 28.34 -13.45 1.88
CA GLY A 304 27.65 -13.23 3.15
C GLY A 304 26.39 -12.38 3.03
N LEU A 305 25.72 -12.42 1.86
CA LEU A 305 24.49 -11.67 1.65
C LEU A 305 23.34 -12.19 2.54
N SER A 306 22.40 -11.30 2.81
CA SER A 306 21.15 -11.60 3.51
C SER A 306 20.00 -10.80 2.89
N GLY A 307 18.78 -11.29 3.06
CA GLY A 307 17.59 -10.63 2.52
C GLY A 307 16.43 -11.58 2.31
N TRP A 308 15.40 -11.07 1.64
CA TRP A 308 14.26 -11.86 1.16
C TRP A 308 14.63 -12.68 -0.06
N VAL A 309 14.22 -13.94 -0.07
CA VAL A 309 14.35 -14.89 -1.18
C VAL A 309 12.97 -15.34 -1.62
N SER A 310 12.74 -15.37 -2.93
CA SER A 310 11.54 -15.97 -3.53
C SER A 310 11.87 -17.32 -4.15
N GLY A 311 11.10 -18.34 -3.79
CA GLY A 311 11.22 -19.69 -4.33
C GLY A 311 9.91 -20.48 -4.21
N TYR A 312 9.96 -21.77 -4.51
CA TYR A 312 8.87 -22.73 -4.34
C TYR A 312 9.27 -23.79 -3.31
N VAL A 313 8.36 -24.16 -2.41
CA VAL A 313 8.58 -25.27 -1.48
C VAL A 313 8.56 -26.58 -2.26
N VAL A 314 9.63 -27.37 -2.18
CA VAL A 314 9.79 -28.62 -2.95
C VAL A 314 9.94 -29.87 -2.09
N GLY A 315 10.09 -29.71 -0.77
CA GLY A 315 10.20 -30.83 0.17
C GLY A 315 10.67 -30.41 1.56
N ALA A 316 11.08 -31.38 2.37
CA ALA A 316 11.78 -31.18 3.64
C ALA A 316 12.96 -32.16 3.74
N VAL A 317 13.93 -31.88 4.62
CA VAL A 317 15.06 -32.79 4.84
C VAL A 317 14.57 -34.05 5.56
N ALA A 318 14.97 -35.23 5.07
CA ALA A 318 14.54 -36.52 5.59
C ALA A 318 15.06 -36.78 7.03
N PRO A 319 14.42 -37.68 7.81
CA PRO A 319 14.91 -38.10 9.11
C PRO A 319 16.35 -38.60 9.09
N GLU A 320 17.06 -38.40 10.20
CA GLU A 320 18.45 -38.87 10.40
C GLU A 320 19.51 -38.25 9.47
N VAL A 321 19.13 -37.40 8.52
CA VAL A 321 20.05 -36.62 7.69
C VAL A 321 20.62 -35.45 8.51
N SER A 322 21.94 -35.41 8.66
CA SER A 322 22.66 -34.28 9.27
C SER A 322 23.38 -33.40 8.24
N GLU A 323 23.64 -33.93 7.05
CA GLU A 323 24.20 -33.24 5.90
C GLU A 323 23.49 -33.69 4.63
N VAL A 324 22.90 -32.76 3.87
CA VAL A 324 22.27 -33.03 2.57
C VAL A 324 23.36 -33.16 1.50
N LYS A 325 23.53 -34.38 0.95
CA LYS A 325 24.58 -34.72 -0.02
C LYS A 325 24.00 -35.12 -1.37
N SER A 326 22.74 -35.56 -1.41
CA SER A 326 22.07 -36.07 -2.58
C SER A 326 20.58 -35.77 -2.55
N ALA A 327 19.89 -36.04 -3.66
CA ALA A 327 18.43 -35.90 -3.72
C ALA A 327 17.71 -36.91 -2.81
N ASP A 328 18.32 -38.04 -2.46
CA ASP A 328 17.70 -39.05 -1.58
C ASP A 328 17.62 -38.58 -0.11
N ASP A 329 18.34 -37.51 0.24
CA ASP A 329 18.33 -36.91 1.59
C ASP A 329 17.11 -35.97 1.82
N ILE A 330 16.26 -35.78 0.80
CA ILE A 330 15.09 -34.90 0.83
C ILE A 330 13.82 -35.72 0.63
N GLU A 331 12.83 -35.48 1.48
CA GLU A 331 11.46 -35.94 1.27
C GLU A 331 10.75 -34.98 0.30
N TRP A 332 10.67 -35.36 -0.99
CA TRP A 332 10.09 -34.55 -2.08
C TRP A 332 8.56 -34.60 -2.18
N THR A 333 7.92 -35.34 -1.28
CA THR A 333 6.47 -35.53 -1.21
C THR A 333 6.00 -35.26 0.20
N ALA A 334 4.80 -34.69 0.33
CA ALA A 334 4.16 -34.43 1.62
C ALA A 334 3.03 -35.47 1.87
N PRO A 335 2.70 -35.78 3.14
CA PRO A 335 3.34 -35.25 4.35
C PRO A 335 4.76 -35.79 4.53
N THR A 336 5.64 -34.94 5.08
CA THR A 336 7.02 -35.32 5.42
C THR A 336 7.07 -35.90 6.83
N THR A 337 8.22 -36.42 7.25
CA THR A 337 8.37 -37.02 8.58
C THR A 337 8.73 -35.98 9.66
N LEU A 338 9.53 -34.96 9.29
CA LEU A 338 9.97 -33.89 10.19
C LEU A 338 9.39 -32.53 9.80
N ASP A 339 9.15 -31.68 10.80
CA ASP A 339 8.51 -30.36 10.70
C ASP A 339 9.51 -29.19 10.91
N ASN A 340 10.81 -29.48 11.00
CA ASN A 340 11.85 -28.52 11.37
C ASN A 340 12.59 -27.88 10.19
N THR A 341 12.30 -28.30 8.96
CA THR A 341 12.92 -27.75 7.74
C THR A 341 11.91 -27.63 6.59
N LEU A 342 12.22 -26.73 5.66
CA LEU A 342 11.69 -26.75 4.29
C LEU A 342 12.86 -26.73 3.31
N VAL A 343 12.63 -27.24 2.12
CA VAL A 343 13.53 -27.09 0.97
C VAL A 343 12.82 -26.21 -0.06
N ILE A 344 13.49 -25.14 -0.50
CA ILE A 344 12.98 -24.24 -1.53
C ILE A 344 13.83 -24.28 -2.79
N ALA A 345 13.20 -24.07 -3.96
CA ALA A 345 13.85 -24.10 -5.26
C ALA A 345 13.28 -23.06 -6.24
N PRO A 346 13.93 -22.80 -7.40
CA PRO A 346 13.45 -21.84 -8.40
C PRO A 346 12.11 -22.20 -9.02
N THR A 347 11.81 -23.49 -9.15
CA THR A 347 10.55 -24.01 -9.70
C THR A 347 9.99 -25.13 -8.80
N ALA A 348 8.67 -25.30 -8.81
CA ALA A 348 7.98 -26.29 -7.96
C ALA A 348 8.35 -27.76 -8.27
N ASP A 349 8.76 -28.05 -9.50
CA ASP A 349 9.18 -29.37 -9.98
C ASP A 349 10.70 -29.60 -9.87
N CYS A 350 11.48 -28.62 -9.39
CA CYS A 350 12.92 -28.78 -9.23
C CYS A 350 13.24 -29.85 -8.18
N ARG A 351 14.16 -30.76 -8.53
CA ARG A 351 14.69 -31.83 -7.68
C ARG A 351 16.22 -31.83 -7.63
N ASP A 352 16.86 -30.84 -8.24
CA ASP A 352 18.31 -30.67 -8.25
C ASP A 352 18.76 -29.92 -7.01
N ILE A 353 19.35 -30.63 -6.05
CA ILE A 353 19.78 -30.06 -4.76
C ILE A 353 20.81 -28.92 -4.91
N SER A 354 21.55 -28.85 -6.02
CA SER A 354 22.49 -27.75 -6.27
C SER A 354 21.80 -26.41 -6.55
N LYS A 355 20.50 -26.46 -6.85
CA LYS A 355 19.62 -25.31 -7.08
C LYS A 355 18.64 -25.10 -5.93
N CYS A 356 18.75 -25.86 -4.85
CA CYS A 356 17.84 -25.75 -3.71
C CYS A 356 18.51 -25.07 -2.52
N MET A 357 17.70 -24.50 -1.64
CA MET A 357 18.14 -24.01 -0.33
C MET A 357 17.32 -24.65 0.78
N VAL A 358 17.99 -25.08 1.86
CA VAL A 358 17.33 -25.58 3.07
C VAL A 358 17.02 -24.41 3.99
N VAL A 359 15.76 -24.29 4.39
CA VAL A 359 15.23 -23.26 5.27
C VAL A 359 15.01 -23.87 6.66
N ALA A 360 15.63 -23.29 7.68
CA ALA A 360 15.37 -23.69 9.06
C ALA A 360 13.99 -23.19 9.52
N LEU A 361 13.21 -24.07 10.16
CA LEU A 361 11.96 -23.72 10.85
C LEU A 361 12.17 -23.76 12.37
N PRO A 362 12.39 -22.61 13.04
CA PRO A 362 12.69 -22.58 14.47
C PRO A 362 11.56 -23.18 15.32
N GLN A 363 11.93 -23.89 16.40
CA GLN A 363 10.98 -24.53 17.29
C GLN A 363 10.01 -23.51 17.91
N GLY A 364 8.72 -23.81 17.89
CA GLY A 364 7.68 -22.96 18.48
C GLY A 364 7.42 -21.65 17.71
N SER A 365 8.10 -21.41 16.59
CA SER A 365 7.87 -20.21 15.78
C SER A 365 6.56 -20.28 14.98
N PRO A 366 5.93 -19.13 14.68
CA PRO A 366 4.81 -19.07 13.74
C PRO A 366 5.13 -19.71 12.39
N PHE A 367 6.37 -19.56 11.91
CA PHE A 367 6.78 -20.14 10.64
C PHE A 367 6.69 -21.68 10.65
N ARG A 368 7.22 -22.32 11.70
CA ARG A 368 7.09 -23.78 11.85
C ARG A 368 5.63 -24.23 11.98
N GLN A 369 4.83 -23.52 12.77
CA GLN A 369 3.43 -23.88 13.02
C GLN A 369 2.51 -23.76 11.80
N THR A 370 2.92 -23.00 10.77
CA THR A 370 2.04 -22.66 9.62
C THR A 370 2.60 -23.08 8.26
N ALA A 371 3.86 -23.52 8.18
CA ALA A 371 4.53 -23.82 6.92
C ALA A 371 5.02 -25.27 6.79
N ASN A 372 5.13 -26.00 7.89
CA ASN A 372 5.76 -27.31 7.88
C ASN A 372 4.93 -28.33 7.07
N LEU A 373 5.61 -29.24 6.37
CA LEU A 373 4.94 -30.21 5.50
C LEU A 373 4.36 -31.44 6.24
N VAL A 374 4.56 -31.55 7.56
CA VAL A 374 3.93 -32.60 8.38
C VAL A 374 2.46 -32.24 8.64
N ASP A 375 2.23 -31.05 9.17
CA ASP A 375 0.91 -30.54 9.53
C ASP A 375 0.19 -29.90 8.33
N TRP A 376 0.94 -29.33 7.39
CA TRP A 376 0.41 -28.59 6.22
C TRP A 376 0.96 -29.15 4.90
N PRO A 377 0.58 -30.39 4.51
CA PRO A 377 1.08 -31.02 3.29
C PRO A 377 0.75 -30.23 2.02
N GLU A 378 -0.30 -29.41 2.02
CA GLU A 378 -0.65 -28.48 0.94
C GLU A 378 0.36 -27.34 0.75
N VAL A 379 1.31 -27.12 1.66
CA VAL A 379 2.37 -26.12 1.44
C VAL A 379 3.35 -26.59 0.36
N LEU A 380 3.39 -27.90 0.04
CA LEU A 380 4.24 -28.42 -1.04
C LEU A 380 3.87 -27.78 -2.39
N HIS A 381 4.88 -27.37 -3.15
CA HIS A 381 4.79 -26.65 -4.42
C HIS A 381 4.24 -25.23 -4.35
N SER A 382 3.94 -24.72 -3.15
CA SER A 382 3.54 -23.33 -2.96
C SER A 382 4.72 -22.38 -3.15
N LYS A 383 4.46 -21.15 -3.60
CA LYS A 383 5.49 -20.12 -3.69
C LYS A 383 5.71 -19.53 -2.30
N ILE A 384 6.94 -19.27 -1.94
CA ILE A 384 7.31 -18.76 -0.63
C ILE A 384 8.30 -17.60 -0.77
N LEU A 385 8.15 -16.62 0.11
CA LEU A 385 9.13 -15.59 0.40
C LEU A 385 9.69 -15.86 1.79
N VAL A 386 11.00 -15.91 1.94
CA VAL A 386 11.66 -16.10 3.24
C VAL A 386 12.79 -15.09 3.40
N LYS A 387 12.87 -14.43 4.54
CA LYS A 387 13.96 -13.54 4.92
C LYS A 387 14.99 -14.28 5.76
N GLY A 388 16.27 -14.14 5.45
CA GLY A 388 17.34 -14.66 6.29
C GLY A 388 18.73 -14.43 5.72
N ASN A 389 19.72 -15.05 6.37
CA ASN A 389 21.13 -15.05 5.96
C ASN A 389 21.40 -16.22 5.01
N PHE A 390 22.13 -15.97 3.93
CA PHE A 390 22.52 -17.03 2.98
C PHE A 390 23.81 -17.66 3.49
N ALA A 391 23.70 -18.90 3.98
CA ALA A 391 24.80 -19.61 4.61
C ALA A 391 24.61 -21.12 4.47
N LYS A 392 25.70 -21.87 4.67
CA LYS A 392 25.59 -23.33 4.75
C LYS A 392 24.69 -23.76 5.90
N PHE A 393 23.73 -24.61 5.60
CA PHE A 393 22.86 -25.26 6.57
C PHE A 393 22.72 -26.73 6.22
N MET A 394 22.95 -27.61 7.20
CA MET A 394 22.98 -29.07 6.99
C MET A 394 23.87 -29.47 5.80
N GLY A 395 25.08 -28.90 5.71
CA GLY A 395 26.05 -29.24 4.67
C GLY A 395 25.78 -28.69 3.26
N THR A 396 24.63 -28.05 3.01
CA THR A 396 24.25 -27.49 1.70
C THR A 396 23.86 -26.01 1.79
N HIS A 397 23.43 -25.40 0.67
CA HIS A 397 22.94 -24.02 0.64
C HIS A 397 21.71 -23.85 1.54
N GLY A 398 21.67 -22.78 2.33
CA GLY A 398 20.61 -22.59 3.31
C GLY A 398 20.26 -21.15 3.62
N ILE A 399 19.05 -20.99 4.16
CA ILE A 399 18.54 -19.74 4.72
C ILE A 399 18.47 -19.90 6.24
N THR A 400 19.35 -19.19 6.93
CA THR A 400 19.51 -19.22 8.40
C THR A 400 19.23 -17.85 9.00
N GLY A 401 19.33 -17.71 10.32
CA GLY A 401 19.15 -16.41 10.99
C GLY A 401 17.73 -15.85 10.97
N ASN A 402 16.74 -16.60 10.47
CA ASN A 402 15.33 -16.27 10.59
C ASN A 402 14.82 -16.70 11.98
N SER A 403 14.03 -15.84 12.64
CA SER A 403 13.39 -16.14 13.93
C SER A 403 12.11 -16.97 13.77
N GLY A 404 11.61 -17.07 12.54
CA GLY A 404 10.31 -17.67 12.21
C GLY A 404 9.12 -16.78 12.55
N SER A 405 9.34 -15.47 12.77
CA SER A 405 8.28 -14.47 12.93
C SER A 405 7.45 -14.29 11.66
N THR A 406 6.18 -13.91 11.79
CA THR A 406 5.28 -13.63 10.65
C THR A 406 5.73 -12.44 9.78
N ALA A 407 6.73 -11.67 10.23
CA ALA A 407 7.37 -10.61 9.47
C ALA A 407 8.51 -11.11 8.55
N GLU A 408 8.94 -12.37 8.68
CA GLU A 408 10.15 -12.91 8.01
C GLU A 408 9.86 -14.02 7.01
N PHE A 409 8.60 -14.38 6.83
CA PHE A 409 8.19 -15.28 5.76
C PHE A 409 6.80 -14.89 5.22
N GLN A 410 6.54 -15.23 3.97
CA GLN A 410 5.22 -15.17 3.37
C GLN A 410 5.04 -16.42 2.52
N LEU A 411 4.06 -17.24 2.89
CA LEU A 411 3.61 -18.32 2.05
C LEU A 411 2.55 -17.79 1.10
N SER A 412 2.82 -17.88 -0.19
CA SER A 412 1.75 -17.91 -1.17
C SER A 412 1.35 -19.37 -1.32
N ILE A 413 0.46 -19.83 -0.42
CA ILE A 413 -0.24 -21.10 -0.59
C ILE A 413 -1.10 -20.97 -1.85
N THR A 414 -0.47 -21.17 -3.01
CA THR A 414 -1.12 -21.32 -4.30
C THR A 414 -1.31 -22.80 -4.58
N THR A 415 -1.79 -23.55 -3.57
CA THR A 415 -2.20 -24.94 -3.75
C THR A 415 -3.71 -24.98 -3.85
N GLY A 416 -4.17 -25.04 -5.10
CA GLY A 416 -5.53 -25.43 -5.46
C GLY A 416 -6.60 -24.54 -4.86
N GLY A 417 -6.72 -23.31 -5.36
CA GLY A 417 -7.93 -22.54 -5.12
C GLY A 417 -9.18 -23.39 -5.42
N VAL A 418 -10.25 -23.16 -4.67
CA VAL A 418 -11.49 -23.88 -4.89
C VAL A 418 -11.98 -23.56 -6.30
N THR A 419 -12.44 -24.59 -7.03
CA THR A 419 -13.03 -24.41 -8.37
C THR A 419 -14.46 -23.90 -8.30
N SER A 420 -15.04 -23.89 -7.09
CA SER A 420 -16.35 -23.34 -6.78
C SER A 420 -16.45 -23.04 -5.28
N VAL A 421 -17.17 -21.99 -4.93
CA VAL A 421 -17.54 -21.62 -3.55
C VAL A 421 -18.91 -20.97 -3.57
N GLU A 422 -19.76 -21.39 -2.63
CA GLU A 422 -21.05 -20.80 -2.34
C GLU A 422 -21.08 -20.55 -0.84
N GLU A 423 -21.24 -19.29 -0.43
CA GLU A 423 -21.21 -18.86 0.97
C GLU A 423 -22.37 -17.91 1.25
N ASN A 424 -23.23 -18.32 2.18
CA ASN A 424 -24.43 -17.59 2.61
C ASN A 424 -24.33 -17.11 4.06
N PHE A 425 -23.20 -17.33 4.75
CA PHE A 425 -22.91 -16.87 6.10
C PHE A 425 -23.89 -17.30 7.20
N GLU A 426 -24.79 -18.25 6.93
CA GLU A 426 -25.77 -18.76 7.91
C GLU A 426 -25.12 -19.39 9.15
N SER A 427 -23.89 -19.86 9.01
CA SER A 427 -23.08 -20.41 10.10
C SER A 427 -22.01 -19.44 10.63
N GLY A 428 -22.10 -18.16 10.29
CA GLY A 428 -21.06 -17.17 10.56
C GLY A 428 -20.02 -17.05 9.43
N ILE A 429 -19.02 -16.17 9.61
CA ILE A 429 -17.88 -16.09 8.67
C ILE A 429 -17.01 -17.34 8.85
N PRO A 430 -16.86 -18.20 7.82
CA PRO A 430 -16.08 -19.44 7.96
C PRO A 430 -14.59 -19.16 8.10
N GLY A 431 -13.86 -20.08 8.73
CA GLY A 431 -12.39 -19.97 8.89
C GLY A 431 -11.59 -20.02 7.59
N THR A 432 -12.22 -20.41 6.48
CA THR A 432 -11.63 -20.35 5.13
C THR A 432 -11.62 -18.92 4.56
N TRP A 433 -12.38 -18.01 5.14
CA TRP A 433 -12.36 -16.57 4.84
C TRP A 433 -11.43 -15.84 5.80
N THR A 434 -10.76 -14.80 5.30
CA THR A 434 -9.82 -14.00 6.09
C THR A 434 -10.39 -12.63 6.43
N ILE A 435 -10.39 -12.28 7.72
CA ILE A 435 -10.66 -10.91 8.19
C ILE A 435 -9.32 -10.21 8.41
N TYR A 436 -9.05 -9.15 7.65
CA TYR A 436 -7.79 -8.40 7.71
C TYR A 436 -8.05 -6.91 7.99
N THR A 437 -7.48 -6.39 9.08
CA THR A 437 -7.70 -5.00 9.54
C THR A 437 -6.35 -4.28 9.62
N PRO A 438 -5.84 -3.72 8.52
CA PRO A 438 -4.56 -3.01 8.52
C PRO A 438 -4.60 -1.68 9.29
N GLN A 439 -5.78 -1.07 9.44
CA GLN A 439 -5.91 0.23 10.11
C GLN A 439 -7.17 0.32 10.98
N GLY A 440 -6.98 0.90 12.17
CA GLY A 440 -8.04 1.17 13.13
C GLY A 440 -8.56 -0.05 13.89
N ASP A 441 -9.75 0.07 14.48
CA ASP A 441 -10.29 -0.90 15.45
C ASP A 441 -11.60 -1.58 15.01
N LYS A 442 -11.95 -1.49 13.72
CA LYS A 442 -13.16 -2.10 13.15
C LYS A 442 -12.84 -3.32 12.31
N LYS A 443 -13.68 -4.35 12.46
CA LYS A 443 -13.52 -5.67 11.85
C LYS A 443 -14.86 -6.12 11.31
N TRP A 444 -14.82 -6.98 10.30
CA TRP A 444 -16.01 -7.65 9.79
C TRP A 444 -16.61 -8.55 10.87
N PHE A 445 -17.94 -8.65 10.87
CA PHE A 445 -18.73 -9.44 11.82
C PHE A 445 -19.98 -9.98 11.12
N THR A 446 -20.73 -10.89 11.73
CA THR A 446 -22.04 -11.30 11.20
C THR A 446 -23.20 -10.66 11.94
N SER A 447 -24.31 -10.45 11.22
CA SER A 447 -25.58 -10.00 11.79
C SER A 447 -26.70 -10.88 11.24
N THR A 448 -27.79 -11.02 12.00
CA THR A 448 -28.94 -11.85 11.63
C THR A 448 -30.21 -11.02 11.68
N PHE A 449 -31.02 -11.10 10.63
CA PHE A 449 -32.33 -10.47 10.54
C PHE A 449 -33.29 -11.32 9.72
N ASN A 450 -34.52 -11.53 10.19
CA ASN A 450 -35.53 -12.40 9.56
C ASN A 450 -34.97 -13.78 9.16
N ASP A 451 -34.27 -14.43 10.08
CA ASP A 451 -33.66 -15.76 9.90
C ASP A 451 -32.63 -15.84 8.74
N ASN A 452 -32.08 -14.70 8.32
CA ASN A 452 -30.99 -14.60 7.36
C ASN A 452 -29.75 -14.02 8.05
N THR A 453 -28.60 -14.69 7.96
CA THR A 453 -27.33 -14.24 8.57
C THR A 453 -26.32 -13.87 7.51
N TYR A 454 -25.72 -12.70 7.64
CA TYR A 454 -24.86 -12.11 6.61
C TYR A 454 -23.66 -11.38 7.22
N ALA A 455 -22.61 -11.18 6.43
CA ALA A 455 -21.38 -10.53 6.87
C ALA A 455 -21.48 -9.00 6.72
N CYS A 456 -21.12 -8.24 7.76
CA CYS A 456 -21.22 -6.79 7.80
C CYS A 456 -19.94 -6.10 8.32
N ILE A 457 -19.84 -4.80 8.03
CA ILE A 457 -18.81 -3.88 8.53
C ILE A 457 -19.39 -2.47 8.71
N THR A 458 -18.91 -1.75 9.73
CA THR A 458 -19.28 -0.34 9.98
C THR A 458 -18.21 0.41 10.77
N GLY A 459 -18.11 1.72 10.55
CA GLY A 459 -17.32 2.65 11.36
C GLY A 459 -17.95 2.99 12.72
N TYR A 460 -19.20 2.57 12.97
CA TYR A 460 -19.94 2.94 14.18
C TYR A 460 -19.21 2.54 15.47
N LYS A 461 -19.13 3.49 16.42
CA LYS A 461 -18.44 3.35 17.71
C LYS A 461 -16.94 3.02 17.59
N GLY A 462 -16.28 3.42 16.50
CA GLY A 462 -14.83 3.26 16.39
C GLY A 462 -14.09 4.27 17.23
N THR A 463 -12.95 3.86 17.79
CA THR A 463 -12.13 4.71 18.67
C THR A 463 -10.78 5.08 18.07
N LYS A 464 -10.37 4.41 16.98
CA LYS A 464 -9.05 4.58 16.35
C LYS A 464 -9.14 4.81 14.83
N PRO A 465 -9.74 5.91 14.34
CA PRO A 465 -9.71 6.23 12.91
C PRO A 465 -8.27 6.58 12.44
N PRO A 466 -7.93 6.41 11.15
CA PRO A 466 -8.80 5.91 10.07
C PRO A 466 -9.04 4.41 10.18
N PHE A 467 -10.15 3.95 9.60
CA PHE A 467 -10.51 2.53 9.56
C PHE A 467 -10.25 1.98 8.18
N GLU A 468 -9.62 0.82 8.14
CA GLU A 468 -9.52 -0.02 6.96
C GLU A 468 -9.68 -1.49 7.37
N ALA A 469 -10.67 -2.15 6.78
CA ALA A 469 -10.99 -3.55 7.07
C ALA A 469 -11.38 -4.30 5.80
N TRP A 470 -10.93 -5.56 5.72
CA TRP A 470 -11.11 -6.44 4.59
C TRP A 470 -11.75 -7.76 5.03
N LEU A 471 -12.68 -8.25 4.21
CA LEU A 471 -13.13 -9.63 4.23
C LEU A 471 -12.71 -10.27 2.92
N ILE A 472 -11.93 -11.34 3.00
CA ILE A 472 -11.24 -11.95 1.86
C ILE A 472 -11.72 -13.39 1.72
N SER A 473 -12.13 -13.77 0.51
CA SER A 473 -12.57 -15.13 0.19
C SER A 473 -11.46 -16.16 0.39
N PRO A 474 -11.76 -17.47 0.34
CA PRO A 474 -10.74 -18.48 0.05
C PRO A 474 -10.09 -18.21 -1.32
N ALA A 475 -8.95 -18.81 -1.57
CA ALA A 475 -8.34 -18.79 -2.90
C ALA A 475 -9.28 -19.48 -3.91
N ILE A 476 -9.52 -18.86 -5.06
CA ILE A 476 -10.36 -19.38 -6.15
C ILE A 476 -9.51 -19.72 -7.38
N ASP A 477 -9.61 -20.94 -7.91
CA ASP A 477 -8.87 -21.39 -9.10
C ASP A 477 -9.71 -21.12 -10.35
N ILE A 478 -9.52 -19.94 -10.94
CA ILE A 478 -10.30 -19.47 -12.10
C ILE A 478 -9.96 -20.27 -13.36
N LYS A 479 -8.74 -20.81 -13.44
CA LYS A 479 -8.31 -21.67 -14.53
C LYS A 479 -9.12 -22.97 -14.57
N LYS A 480 -9.39 -23.56 -13.41
CA LYS A 480 -10.11 -24.85 -13.28
C LYS A 480 -11.60 -24.72 -12.99
N ALA A 481 -12.08 -23.52 -12.66
CA ALA A 481 -13.50 -23.27 -12.41
C ALA A 481 -14.36 -23.57 -13.65
N LYS A 482 -15.49 -24.25 -13.45
CA LYS A 482 -16.44 -24.57 -14.53
C LYS A 482 -17.13 -23.32 -15.06
N SER A 483 -17.47 -22.41 -14.16
CA SER A 483 -17.95 -21.06 -14.45
C SER A 483 -16.91 -20.06 -13.95
N LYS A 484 -16.66 -18.99 -14.71
CA LYS A 484 -15.77 -17.90 -14.28
C LYS A 484 -16.54 -16.68 -13.79
N ILE A 485 -17.83 -16.88 -13.51
CA ILE A 485 -18.71 -15.84 -13.02
C ILE A 485 -18.64 -15.80 -11.50
N LEU A 486 -18.49 -14.59 -10.97
CA LEU A 486 -18.65 -14.23 -9.57
C LEU A 486 -19.98 -13.49 -9.40
N SER A 487 -20.70 -13.78 -8.34
CA SER A 487 -21.86 -13.01 -7.89
C SER A 487 -21.92 -12.93 -6.37
N PHE A 488 -22.54 -11.88 -5.85
CA PHE A 488 -22.89 -11.72 -4.43
C PHE A 488 -24.00 -10.68 -4.30
N LYS A 489 -24.66 -10.64 -3.14
CA LYS A 489 -25.58 -9.57 -2.78
C LYS A 489 -24.90 -8.57 -1.86
N SER A 490 -25.27 -7.30 -1.98
CA SER A 490 -24.85 -6.23 -1.08
C SER A 490 -26.06 -5.50 -0.51
N GLN A 491 -25.92 -5.01 0.72
CA GLN A 491 -26.87 -4.13 1.39
C GLN A 491 -26.10 -3.00 2.05
N VAL A 492 -26.70 -1.80 2.09
CA VAL A 492 -26.11 -0.67 2.79
C VAL A 492 -27.14 0.02 3.68
N GLY A 493 -26.73 0.32 4.91
CA GLY A 493 -27.49 1.07 5.89
C GLY A 493 -26.94 2.48 6.10
N TYR A 494 -27.85 3.44 6.20
CA TYR A 494 -27.59 4.85 6.51
C TYR A 494 -26.76 5.59 5.44
N GLN A 495 -26.81 6.93 5.49
CA GLN A 495 -25.93 7.78 4.68
C GLN A 495 -24.60 7.99 5.41
N GLY A 496 -23.49 7.91 4.69
CA GLY A 496 -22.15 8.11 5.25
C GLY A 496 -21.12 8.45 4.17
N GLY A 497 -19.92 8.79 4.63
CA GLY A 497 -18.78 9.19 3.79
C GLY A 497 -17.67 8.13 3.69
N ASP A 498 -17.91 6.92 4.18
CA ASP A 498 -17.04 5.77 3.95
C ASP A 498 -17.04 5.30 2.49
N LYS A 499 -16.13 4.39 2.17
CA LYS A 499 -16.06 3.74 0.86
C LYS A 499 -16.11 2.24 1.04
N PHE A 500 -16.93 1.62 0.20
CA PHE A 500 -16.98 0.18 0.02
C PHE A 500 -16.57 -0.20 -1.39
N GLU A 501 -15.60 -1.10 -1.50
CA GLU A 501 -14.97 -1.45 -2.78
C GLU A 501 -14.67 -2.94 -2.83
N VAL A 502 -14.75 -3.54 -4.02
CA VAL A 502 -14.46 -4.96 -4.24
C VAL A 502 -13.22 -5.08 -5.11
N PHE A 503 -12.33 -5.99 -4.75
CA PHE A 503 -11.06 -6.22 -5.43
C PHE A 503 -10.83 -7.70 -5.74
N ILE A 504 -10.02 -7.95 -6.76
CA ILE A 504 -9.41 -9.25 -7.04
C ILE A 504 -7.88 -9.13 -7.02
N PHE A 505 -7.23 -10.07 -6.35
CA PHE A 505 -5.77 -10.05 -6.20
C PHE A 505 -5.20 -11.46 -6.03
N ASN A 506 -3.91 -11.63 -6.30
CA ASN A 506 -3.22 -12.94 -6.31
C ASN A 506 -2.25 -13.13 -5.13
N GLY A 507 -2.41 -12.35 -4.06
CA GLY A 507 -1.71 -12.53 -2.78
C GLY A 507 -2.71 -12.84 -1.65
N GLN A 508 -2.28 -13.43 -0.53
CA GLN A 508 -3.19 -13.71 0.60
C GLN A 508 -3.77 -12.43 1.24
N THR A 509 -3.15 -11.27 1.01
CA THR A 509 -3.69 -9.96 1.33
C THR A 509 -3.52 -9.04 0.10
N PRO A 510 -4.32 -7.97 -0.02
CA PRO A 510 -4.31 -7.07 -1.19
C PRO A 510 -2.98 -6.31 -1.42
N PHE A 511 -1.98 -6.48 -0.56
CA PHE A 511 -0.65 -5.86 -0.68
C PHE A 511 0.47 -6.88 -0.93
N LYS A 512 0.13 -8.17 -1.12
CA LYS A 512 1.09 -9.29 -1.23
C LYS A 512 1.02 -10.02 -2.57
N GLY A 513 0.42 -9.39 -3.59
CA GLY A 513 0.26 -9.95 -4.95
C GLY A 513 0.78 -9.01 -6.04
N SER A 514 1.10 -9.55 -7.22
CA SER A 514 1.47 -8.77 -8.43
C SER A 514 0.25 -8.22 -9.18
N VAL A 515 -0.95 -8.70 -8.85
CA VAL A 515 -2.24 -8.26 -9.39
C VAL A 515 -3.09 -7.75 -8.25
N THR A 516 -3.63 -6.54 -8.38
CA THR A 516 -4.63 -5.96 -7.48
C THR A 516 -5.52 -5.03 -8.28
N ASP A 517 -6.64 -5.58 -8.75
CA ASP A 517 -7.59 -4.85 -9.58
C ASP A 517 -8.88 -4.61 -8.81
N LYS A 518 -9.42 -3.39 -8.95
CA LYS A 518 -10.79 -3.11 -8.50
C LYS A 518 -11.78 -3.78 -9.45
N ILE A 519 -12.76 -4.47 -8.89
CA ILE A 519 -13.90 -5.04 -9.63
C ILE A 519 -14.96 -3.95 -9.79
N ASP A 520 -15.41 -3.76 -11.02
CA ASP A 520 -16.62 -2.98 -11.29
C ASP A 520 -17.84 -3.90 -11.15
N CYS A 521 -18.74 -3.55 -10.23
CA CYS A 521 -19.91 -4.34 -9.91
C CYS A 521 -21.04 -3.44 -9.40
N LYS A 522 -22.29 -3.91 -9.54
CA LYS A 522 -23.44 -3.22 -8.94
C LYS A 522 -23.36 -3.34 -7.41
N LEU A 523 -23.50 -2.23 -6.72
CA LEU A 523 -23.59 -2.19 -5.26
C LEU A 523 -24.90 -1.56 -4.83
N ALA A 524 -25.39 -1.93 -3.65
CA ALA A 524 -26.56 -1.30 -3.05
C ALA A 524 -26.34 0.21 -2.84
N VAL A 525 -27.41 0.99 -2.99
CA VAL A 525 -27.39 2.45 -2.78
C VAL A 525 -28.08 2.75 -1.47
N ALA A 526 -27.42 3.55 -0.62
CA ALA A 526 -27.94 3.89 0.69
C ALA A 526 -29.27 4.65 0.59
N PRO A 527 -30.30 4.23 1.35
CA PRO A 527 -31.54 5.00 1.45
C PRO A 527 -31.34 6.22 2.36
N ALA A 528 -32.32 7.13 2.36
CA ALA A 528 -32.31 8.28 3.27
C ALA A 528 -32.39 7.87 4.75
N THR A 529 -33.08 6.76 5.06
CA THR A 529 -33.24 6.21 6.41
C THR A 529 -33.22 4.69 6.40
N GLY A 530 -32.61 4.06 7.41
CA GLY A 530 -32.59 2.61 7.57
C GLY A 530 -31.63 1.91 6.61
N TYR A 531 -32.00 0.70 6.18
CA TYR A 531 -31.22 -0.15 5.27
C TYR A 531 -31.90 -0.28 3.92
N SER A 532 -31.10 -0.40 2.86
CA SER A 532 -31.59 -0.80 1.54
C SER A 532 -32.13 -2.24 1.56
N GLY A 533 -32.80 -2.68 0.49
CA GLY A 533 -32.87 -4.13 0.21
C GLY A 533 -31.50 -4.67 -0.18
N PHE A 534 -31.34 -6.00 -0.18
CA PHE A 534 -30.19 -6.64 -0.81
C PHE A 534 -30.25 -6.46 -2.33
N VAL A 535 -29.11 -6.13 -2.93
CA VAL A 535 -28.94 -5.86 -4.36
C VAL A 535 -27.88 -6.81 -4.90
N GLU A 536 -28.24 -7.53 -5.96
CA GLU A 536 -27.31 -8.38 -6.71
C GLU A 536 -26.17 -7.57 -7.32
N SER A 537 -24.95 -8.12 -7.24
CA SER A 537 -23.76 -7.57 -7.90
C SER A 537 -23.85 -7.56 -9.42
N GLY A 538 -24.74 -8.40 -9.97
CA GLY A 538 -24.71 -8.85 -11.36
C GLY A 538 -23.68 -9.95 -11.57
N ASP A 539 -23.65 -10.50 -12.77
CA ASP A 539 -22.66 -11.50 -13.19
C ASP A 539 -21.33 -10.81 -13.49
N ILE A 540 -20.34 -11.05 -12.63
CA ILE A 540 -18.99 -10.49 -12.78
C ILE A 540 -18.13 -11.53 -13.51
N ASP A 541 -17.76 -11.26 -14.76
CA ASP A 541 -16.90 -12.15 -15.55
C ASP A 541 -15.43 -12.00 -15.14
N LEU A 542 -14.87 -13.07 -14.58
CA LEU A 542 -13.46 -13.17 -14.18
C LEU A 542 -12.58 -13.83 -15.25
N SER A 543 -13.09 -14.05 -16.47
CA SER A 543 -12.33 -14.72 -17.54
C SER A 543 -10.99 -14.08 -17.88
N LYS A 544 -10.81 -12.78 -17.63
CA LYS A 544 -9.51 -12.10 -17.79
C LYS A 544 -8.42 -12.60 -16.84
N TYR A 545 -8.79 -13.34 -15.79
CA TYR A 545 -7.91 -13.91 -14.76
C TYR A 545 -7.80 -15.44 -14.87
N ALA A 546 -8.11 -16.01 -16.03
CA ALA A 546 -8.17 -17.46 -16.24
C ALA A 546 -6.82 -18.19 -16.18
N ASP A 547 -5.73 -17.47 -15.97
CA ASP A 547 -4.36 -17.97 -15.91
C ASP A 547 -3.93 -18.38 -14.50
N GLY A 548 -4.70 -18.02 -13.46
CA GLY A 548 -4.23 -18.18 -12.08
C GLY A 548 -5.29 -18.46 -11.01
N THR A 549 -4.80 -18.41 -9.77
CA THR A 549 -5.59 -18.51 -8.55
C THR A 549 -5.61 -17.14 -7.87
N TYR A 550 -6.79 -16.70 -7.45
CA TYR A 550 -7.02 -15.34 -6.96
C TYR A 550 -7.86 -15.34 -5.68
N TYR A 551 -7.98 -14.18 -5.06
CA TYR A 551 -8.85 -13.91 -3.92
C TYR A 551 -9.80 -12.78 -4.29
N ILE A 552 -11.03 -12.82 -3.77
CA ILE A 552 -11.96 -11.69 -3.82
C ILE A 552 -11.95 -11.01 -2.46
N GLY A 553 -11.72 -9.70 -2.43
CA GLY A 553 -11.70 -8.92 -1.19
C GLY A 553 -12.73 -7.80 -1.18
N PHE A 554 -13.47 -7.71 -0.09
CA PHE A 554 -14.42 -6.64 0.22
C PHE A 554 -13.76 -5.66 1.17
N ARG A 555 -13.46 -4.44 0.69
CA ARG A 555 -12.77 -3.39 1.43
C ARG A 555 -13.75 -2.36 1.94
N TYR A 556 -13.65 -2.04 3.22
CA TYR A 556 -14.28 -0.88 3.85
C TYR A 556 -13.20 0.10 4.31
N THR A 557 -13.36 1.39 3.95
CA THR A 557 -12.49 2.47 4.45
C THR A 557 -13.31 3.64 4.98
N ALA A 558 -12.88 4.23 6.08
CA ALA A 558 -13.50 5.44 6.64
C ALA A 558 -12.47 6.31 7.36
N VAL A 559 -12.52 7.63 7.14
CA VAL A 559 -11.54 8.58 7.70
C VAL A 559 -11.80 8.95 9.15
N ALA A 560 -13.03 8.75 9.65
CA ALA A 560 -13.45 9.14 11.00
C ALA A 560 -14.52 8.18 11.53
N ALA A 561 -14.76 8.23 12.85
CA ALA A 561 -15.82 7.50 13.53
C ALA A 561 -17.20 8.21 13.47
N SER A 562 -17.42 9.06 12.46
CA SER A 562 -18.63 9.84 12.23
C SER A 562 -19.04 9.76 10.77
N SER A 563 -20.34 9.79 10.47
CA SER A 563 -20.87 9.65 9.10
C SER A 563 -20.47 8.33 8.45
N TYR A 564 -20.86 7.23 9.10
CA TYR A 564 -20.59 5.87 8.65
C TYR A 564 -21.84 5.23 8.03
N GLN A 565 -21.62 4.39 7.05
CA GLN A 565 -22.56 3.41 6.56
C GLN A 565 -22.29 2.06 7.24
N THR A 566 -23.30 1.19 7.19
CA THR A 566 -23.12 -0.23 7.49
C THR A 566 -23.26 -0.99 6.18
N TRP A 567 -22.17 -1.60 5.72
CA TRP A 567 -22.17 -2.43 4.53
C TRP A 567 -22.29 -3.89 4.94
N CYS A 568 -23.14 -4.63 4.23
CA CYS A 568 -23.29 -6.06 4.41
C CYS A 568 -23.23 -6.77 3.06
N ILE A 569 -22.69 -7.98 3.04
CA ILE A 569 -22.64 -8.88 1.90
C ILE A 569 -23.25 -10.22 2.25
N ASP A 570 -23.82 -10.87 1.24
CA ASP A 570 -24.47 -12.17 1.36
C ASP A 570 -24.44 -12.92 0.04
N ASP A 571 -24.79 -14.21 0.05
CA ASP A 571 -24.92 -15.08 -1.13
C ASP A 571 -23.73 -15.00 -2.10
N PHE A 572 -22.51 -15.10 -1.58
CA PHE A 572 -21.30 -15.14 -2.40
C PHE A 572 -21.23 -16.44 -3.20
N SER A 573 -21.12 -16.34 -4.52
CA SER A 573 -20.99 -17.50 -5.41
C SER A 573 -19.91 -17.27 -6.44
N PHE A 574 -19.02 -18.25 -6.58
CA PHE A 574 -18.04 -18.33 -7.65
C PHE A 574 -17.91 -19.77 -8.11
N GLY A 575 -17.76 -20.02 -9.41
CA GLY A 575 -17.37 -21.33 -9.94
C GLY A 575 -18.40 -22.44 -9.83
N ALA A 576 -19.44 -22.24 -9.00
CA ALA A 576 -20.67 -23.01 -9.08
C ALA A 576 -21.20 -22.91 -10.51
N ALA A 577 -21.76 -24.01 -11.00
CA ALA A 577 -22.57 -23.94 -12.21
C ALA A 577 -23.82 -23.13 -11.86
N SER A 578 -23.70 -21.80 -11.82
CA SER A 578 -24.88 -20.99 -12.09
C SER A 578 -25.37 -21.49 -13.44
N ALA A 579 -26.63 -21.88 -13.52
CA ALA A 579 -27.27 -22.04 -14.80
C ALA A 579 -27.16 -20.67 -15.46
N ALA A 580 -26.08 -20.44 -16.22
CA ALA A 580 -25.79 -19.17 -16.85
C ALA A 580 -27.10 -18.71 -17.45
N ALA A 581 -27.60 -17.57 -17.00
CA ALA A 581 -28.92 -17.15 -17.43
C ALA A 581 -28.84 -17.07 -18.95
N THR A 582 -29.50 -18.00 -19.62
CA THR A 582 -29.44 -18.09 -21.07
C THR A 582 -30.16 -16.86 -21.57
N ARG A 583 -29.54 -16.13 -22.49
CA ARG A 583 -30.02 -14.80 -22.89
C ARG A 583 -30.68 -14.87 -24.25
N GLY A 584 -31.74 -14.09 -24.41
CA GLY A 584 -32.34 -13.85 -25.71
C GLY A 584 -31.39 -13.03 -26.57
N ASP A 585 -31.12 -13.49 -27.80
CA ASP A 585 -30.40 -12.70 -28.80
C ASP A 585 -31.33 -11.61 -29.33
N PHE A 586 -31.30 -10.42 -28.72
CA PHE A 586 -32.03 -9.25 -29.19
C PHE A 586 -31.14 -8.37 -30.08
N GLU A 587 -29.82 -8.45 -29.91
CA GLU A 587 -28.87 -7.55 -30.57
C GLU A 587 -28.76 -7.79 -32.07
N SER A 588 -29.19 -8.95 -32.57
CA SER A 588 -29.21 -9.19 -34.01
C SER A 588 -30.55 -8.86 -34.68
N PHE A 589 -31.54 -8.32 -33.97
CA PHE A 589 -32.77 -7.82 -34.58
C PHE A 589 -32.44 -6.82 -35.69
N ASN A 590 -33.07 -6.98 -36.84
CA ASN A 590 -32.85 -6.13 -38.02
C ASN A 590 -31.35 -5.97 -38.36
N ASN A 591 -30.60 -7.09 -38.28
CA ASN A 591 -29.15 -7.14 -38.49
C ASN A 591 -28.36 -6.19 -37.58
N GLY A 592 -28.85 -5.98 -36.36
CA GLY A 592 -28.22 -5.10 -35.36
C GLY A 592 -28.42 -3.62 -35.62
N THR A 593 -29.37 -3.24 -36.49
CA THR A 593 -29.68 -1.83 -36.78
C THR A 593 -31.04 -1.44 -36.18
N PRO A 594 -31.12 -0.43 -35.30
CA PRO A 594 -32.40 0.02 -34.76
C PRO A 594 -33.26 0.68 -35.84
N THR A 595 -34.58 0.55 -35.73
CA THR A 595 -35.57 1.08 -36.67
C THR A 595 -36.87 1.45 -35.96
N ALA A 596 -37.38 2.64 -36.26
CA ALA A 596 -38.70 3.08 -35.79
C ALA A 596 -39.86 2.49 -36.60
N LEU A 597 -39.57 1.79 -37.71
CA LEU A 597 -40.58 1.20 -38.58
C LEU A 597 -41.14 -0.09 -37.96
N TYR A 598 -42.46 -0.15 -37.85
CA TYR A 598 -43.15 -1.34 -37.41
C TYR A 598 -43.16 -2.41 -38.50
N GLY A 599 -42.72 -3.62 -38.14
CA GLY A 599 -42.64 -4.75 -39.04
C GLY A 599 -42.52 -6.07 -38.32
N THR A 600 -42.14 -7.10 -39.07
CA THR A 600 -41.74 -8.40 -38.52
C THR A 600 -40.23 -8.52 -38.65
N TYR A 601 -39.56 -8.73 -37.52
CA TYR A 601 -38.11 -8.86 -37.47
C TYR A 601 -37.76 -10.18 -36.77
N THR A 602 -36.72 -10.84 -37.27
CA THR A 602 -36.23 -12.10 -36.71
C THR A 602 -34.74 -11.98 -36.42
N THR A 603 -34.32 -12.49 -35.27
CA THR A 603 -32.92 -12.47 -34.82
C THR A 603 -32.21 -13.70 -35.38
N LYS A 604 -30.88 -13.68 -35.42
CA LYS A 604 -30.06 -14.85 -35.74
C LYS A 604 -30.34 -16.00 -34.77
N GLY A 605 -30.60 -15.68 -33.49
CA GLY A 605 -31.06 -16.61 -32.47
C GLY A 605 -32.53 -17.03 -32.59
N GLY A 606 -33.24 -16.69 -33.66
CA GLY A 606 -34.59 -17.19 -33.94
C GLY A 606 -35.74 -16.50 -33.20
N TRP A 607 -35.48 -15.43 -32.44
CA TRP A 607 -36.54 -14.62 -31.83
C TRP A 607 -37.30 -13.87 -32.90
N LYS A 608 -38.63 -13.84 -32.82
CA LYS A 608 -39.48 -13.21 -33.81
C LYS A 608 -40.39 -12.18 -33.17
N GLY A 609 -40.17 -10.91 -33.52
CA GLY A 609 -41.09 -9.82 -33.23
C GLY A 609 -42.06 -9.62 -34.40
N THR A 610 -43.36 -9.49 -34.14
CA THR A 610 -44.39 -9.18 -35.15
C THR A 610 -45.13 -7.91 -34.75
N ASN A 611 -45.31 -6.98 -35.71
CA ASN A 611 -45.81 -5.63 -35.44
C ASN A 611 -44.97 -4.93 -34.35
N VAL A 612 -43.65 -4.97 -34.48
CA VAL A 612 -42.72 -4.35 -33.54
C VAL A 612 -41.82 -3.35 -34.25
N SER A 613 -41.28 -2.38 -33.54
CA SER A 613 -40.13 -1.58 -33.97
C SER A 613 -38.91 -1.99 -33.13
N ILE A 614 -37.70 -1.68 -33.58
CA ILE A 614 -36.44 -2.05 -32.89
C ILE A 614 -35.79 -0.78 -32.36
N LEU A 615 -35.67 -0.65 -31.04
CA LEU A 615 -35.04 0.50 -30.39
C LEU A 615 -33.67 0.11 -29.83
N GLN A 616 -32.84 1.08 -29.47
CA GLN A 616 -31.53 0.81 -28.86
C GLN A 616 -31.18 1.81 -27.75
N GLY A 617 -30.40 1.37 -26.77
CA GLY A 617 -29.73 2.24 -25.80
C GLY A 617 -28.83 3.27 -26.48
N SER A 618 -28.64 4.42 -25.83
CA SER A 618 -27.72 5.46 -26.31
C SER A 618 -27.45 6.52 -25.23
N GLU A 619 -26.54 7.44 -25.51
CA GLU A 619 -26.28 8.60 -24.64
C GLU A 619 -27.32 9.72 -24.77
N ALA A 620 -28.15 9.72 -25.82
CA ALA A 620 -29.07 10.80 -26.16
C ALA A 620 -30.42 10.27 -26.66
N ASP A 621 -31.53 10.85 -26.18
CA ASP A 621 -32.86 10.42 -26.63
C ASP A 621 -33.17 10.97 -28.03
N ALA A 622 -33.16 10.09 -29.03
CA ALA A 622 -33.46 10.39 -30.42
C ALA A 622 -33.98 9.14 -31.14
N ASN A 623 -35.29 9.05 -31.38
CA ASN A 623 -35.93 7.88 -32.02
C ASN A 623 -35.17 7.39 -33.28
N PRO A 624 -34.69 6.12 -33.35
CA PRO A 624 -35.00 4.96 -32.49
C PRO A 624 -34.07 4.67 -31.30
N LEU A 625 -33.26 5.64 -30.88
CA LEU A 625 -32.29 5.55 -29.79
C LEU A 625 -32.80 6.24 -28.51
N PHE A 626 -32.66 5.59 -27.34
CA PHE A 626 -33.15 6.15 -26.07
C PHE A 626 -32.28 5.75 -24.87
N LYS A 627 -32.04 6.69 -23.95
CA LYS A 627 -31.14 6.49 -22.80
C LYS A 627 -31.61 5.41 -21.84
N PHE A 628 -32.92 5.36 -21.58
CA PHE A 628 -33.50 4.49 -20.56
C PHE A 628 -33.34 2.99 -20.84
N ILE A 629 -33.07 2.60 -22.09
CA ILE A 629 -32.79 1.22 -22.46
C ILE A 629 -31.43 0.79 -21.89
N GLY A 630 -30.47 1.71 -21.81
CA GLY A 630 -29.16 1.47 -21.20
C GLY A 630 -28.34 0.41 -21.92
N PHE A 631 -27.45 -0.24 -21.16
CA PHE A 631 -26.53 -1.25 -21.67
C PHE A 631 -27.13 -2.65 -21.67
N LYS A 632 -26.60 -3.50 -22.53
CA LYS A 632 -26.83 -4.94 -22.49
C LYS A 632 -26.38 -5.47 -21.14
N THR A 633 -27.17 -6.32 -20.47
CA THR A 633 -26.76 -6.91 -19.18
C THR A 633 -25.38 -7.57 -19.32
N GLY A 634 -24.49 -7.29 -18.37
CA GLY A 634 -23.10 -7.75 -18.39
C GLY A 634 -22.16 -6.91 -19.26
N SER A 635 -22.61 -5.78 -19.81
CA SER A 635 -21.77 -4.84 -20.56
C SER A 635 -21.90 -3.41 -20.03
N THR A 636 -20.79 -2.67 -20.04
CA THR A 636 -20.73 -1.22 -19.76
C THR A 636 -20.40 -0.41 -21.02
N THR A 637 -20.19 -1.07 -22.15
CA THR A 637 -19.76 -0.46 -23.42
C THR A 637 -20.72 -0.71 -24.57
N GLU A 638 -21.55 -1.76 -24.50
CA GLU A 638 -22.51 -2.16 -25.55
C GLU A 638 -23.94 -1.84 -25.13
N TYR A 639 -24.62 -0.98 -25.90
CA TYR A 639 -26.02 -0.65 -25.67
C TYR A 639 -26.95 -1.83 -25.95
N ALA A 640 -28.00 -1.99 -25.14
CA ALA A 640 -29.00 -3.02 -25.36
C ALA A 640 -29.92 -2.68 -26.55
N THR A 641 -30.37 -3.70 -27.27
CA THR A 641 -31.45 -3.60 -28.25
C THR A 641 -32.78 -3.99 -27.63
N ALA A 642 -33.80 -3.16 -27.84
CA ALA A 642 -35.14 -3.37 -27.33
C ALA A 642 -36.14 -3.67 -28.45
N CYS A 643 -36.94 -4.71 -28.24
CA CYS A 643 -38.10 -5.02 -29.07
C CYS A 643 -39.30 -4.20 -28.56
N ASN A 644 -39.77 -3.25 -29.37
CA ASN A 644 -40.86 -2.35 -29.01
C ASN A 644 -42.18 -2.78 -29.64
N LEU A 645 -43.04 -3.39 -28.81
CA LEU A 645 -44.33 -3.95 -29.18
C LEU A 645 -45.36 -2.85 -29.48
N ASN A 646 -46.04 -2.93 -30.62
CA ASN A 646 -47.16 -2.05 -30.94
C ASN A 646 -48.37 -2.34 -30.01
N GLY A 647 -49.07 -1.30 -29.57
CA GLY A 647 -50.30 -1.41 -28.77
C GLY A 647 -51.58 -1.11 -29.57
N LYS A 648 -51.49 -1.05 -30.90
CA LYS A 648 -52.64 -0.89 -31.80
C LYS A 648 -53.45 -2.19 -31.87
N THR A 649 -54.75 -2.15 -31.56
CA THR A 649 -55.61 -3.35 -31.59
C THR A 649 -55.72 -4.02 -32.96
N SER A 650 -55.52 -3.28 -34.06
CA SER A 650 -55.52 -3.84 -35.42
C SER A 650 -54.17 -4.45 -35.84
N ALA A 651 -53.13 -4.32 -35.04
CA ALA A 651 -51.76 -4.76 -35.35
C ALA A 651 -50.98 -4.94 -34.03
N VAL A 652 -51.49 -5.82 -33.16
CA VAL A 652 -50.94 -6.05 -31.82
C VAL A 652 -49.50 -6.56 -31.95
N GLY A 653 -48.60 -5.94 -31.18
CA GLY A 653 -47.20 -6.32 -31.10
C GLY A 653 -47.01 -7.60 -30.29
N THR A 654 -46.28 -8.55 -30.86
CA THR A 654 -45.87 -9.79 -30.18
C THR A 654 -44.38 -10.05 -30.33
N LEU A 655 -43.79 -10.70 -29.34
CA LEU A 655 -42.43 -11.22 -29.36
C LEU A 655 -42.46 -12.69 -28.98
N VAL A 656 -41.91 -13.56 -29.82
CA VAL A 656 -41.89 -15.01 -29.61
C VAL A 656 -40.44 -15.51 -29.68
N SER A 657 -40.04 -16.31 -28.70
CA SER A 657 -38.73 -16.98 -28.71
C SER A 657 -38.68 -18.12 -29.73
N PRO A 658 -37.49 -18.60 -30.14
CA PRO A 658 -37.39 -19.95 -30.71
C PRO A 658 -37.84 -21.00 -29.68
N GLU A 659 -37.92 -22.26 -30.12
CA GLU A 659 -38.02 -23.39 -29.21
C GLU A 659 -36.71 -23.52 -28.41
N ILE A 660 -36.81 -23.53 -27.07
CA ILE A 660 -35.67 -23.52 -26.14
C ILE A 660 -35.70 -24.79 -25.32
N GLU A 661 -34.57 -25.51 -25.31
CA GLU A 661 -34.37 -26.73 -24.52
C GLU A 661 -33.80 -26.44 -23.12
N GLY A 662 -33.90 -27.42 -22.21
CA GLY A 662 -33.26 -27.36 -20.89
C GLY A 662 -34.09 -26.74 -19.76
N GLY A 663 -35.40 -26.56 -19.96
CA GLY A 663 -36.28 -26.03 -18.92
C GLY A 663 -36.07 -24.54 -18.64
N ILE A 664 -36.97 -23.98 -17.85
CA ILE A 664 -36.94 -22.59 -17.40
C ILE A 664 -37.25 -22.49 -15.91
N GLY A 665 -36.27 -22.05 -15.14
CA GLY A 665 -36.35 -21.81 -13.70
C GLY A 665 -36.95 -20.44 -13.43
N LYS A 666 -36.22 -19.38 -13.74
CA LYS A 666 -36.62 -17.99 -13.52
C LYS A 666 -36.50 -17.19 -14.81
N LEU A 667 -37.47 -16.31 -15.10
CA LEU A 667 -37.45 -15.43 -16.26
C LEU A 667 -37.28 -13.98 -15.82
N SER A 668 -36.38 -13.25 -16.47
CA SER A 668 -36.14 -11.83 -16.22
C SER A 668 -35.93 -11.02 -17.49
N PHE A 669 -36.34 -9.76 -17.48
CA PHE A 669 -36.06 -8.78 -18.54
C PHE A 669 -36.38 -7.36 -18.06
N ASN A 670 -35.91 -6.36 -18.78
CA ASN A 670 -36.30 -4.97 -18.57
C ASN A 670 -37.44 -4.57 -19.50
N TYR A 671 -38.32 -3.67 -19.05
CA TYR A 671 -39.39 -3.09 -19.85
C TYR A 671 -39.60 -1.59 -19.57
N GLY A 672 -40.26 -0.91 -20.50
CA GLY A 672 -40.56 0.51 -20.39
C GLY A 672 -41.21 1.04 -21.65
N TYR A 673 -41.22 2.37 -21.83
CA TYR A 673 -41.75 2.97 -23.06
C TYR A 673 -41.03 4.27 -23.44
N ALA A 674 -40.87 4.47 -24.75
CA ALA A 674 -40.14 5.60 -25.32
C ALA A 674 -41.04 6.76 -25.78
N TYR A 675 -42.35 6.53 -25.88
CA TYR A 675 -43.30 7.49 -26.43
C TYR A 675 -44.27 8.00 -25.36
N THR A 676 -45.29 8.78 -25.71
CA THR A 676 -46.28 9.20 -24.70
C THR A 676 -47.38 8.16 -24.61
N GLU A 677 -47.45 7.43 -23.49
CA GLU A 677 -48.41 6.35 -23.24
C GLU A 677 -49.33 6.67 -22.06
N ALA A 678 -50.50 7.25 -22.36
CA ALA A 678 -51.43 7.75 -21.33
C ALA A 678 -52.02 6.65 -20.42
N ASN A 679 -51.93 5.37 -20.80
CA ASN A 679 -52.44 4.25 -20.02
C ASN A 679 -51.32 3.39 -19.41
N GLY A 680 -50.08 3.91 -19.42
CA GLY A 680 -48.90 3.17 -18.99
C GLY A 680 -48.59 1.98 -19.89
N VAL A 681 -48.06 0.90 -19.30
CA VAL A 681 -47.67 -0.32 -20.01
C VAL A 681 -48.50 -1.51 -19.55
N SER A 682 -48.93 -2.36 -20.49
CA SER A 682 -49.62 -3.60 -20.17
C SER A 682 -49.33 -4.67 -21.22
N PHE A 683 -48.86 -5.82 -20.78
CA PHE A 683 -48.51 -6.96 -21.62
C PHE A 683 -48.70 -8.28 -20.86
N ARG A 684 -48.79 -9.38 -21.61
CA ARG A 684 -48.85 -10.74 -21.08
C ARG A 684 -47.64 -11.53 -21.54
N VAL A 685 -47.06 -12.31 -20.65
CA VAL A 685 -45.97 -13.27 -20.92
C VAL A 685 -46.54 -14.67 -20.78
N ASP A 686 -46.58 -15.43 -21.86
CA ASP A 686 -47.03 -16.81 -21.89
C ASP A 686 -45.83 -17.73 -22.10
N ILE A 687 -45.66 -18.73 -21.23
CA ILE A 687 -44.73 -19.85 -21.40
C ILE A 687 -45.52 -20.99 -22.01
N LYS A 688 -45.04 -21.54 -23.14
CA LYS A 688 -45.75 -22.60 -23.88
C LYS A 688 -44.89 -23.85 -24.07
N GLN A 689 -45.52 -25.01 -24.04
CA GLN A 689 -44.94 -26.31 -24.42
C GLN A 689 -45.84 -26.99 -25.44
N GLY A 690 -45.30 -27.43 -26.58
CA GLY A 690 -46.09 -28.02 -27.67
C GLY A 690 -47.20 -27.08 -28.19
N GLY A 691 -47.02 -25.77 -28.09
CA GLY A 691 -47.99 -24.74 -28.49
C GLY A 691 -49.07 -24.40 -27.45
N ALA A 692 -49.21 -25.17 -26.36
CA ALA A 692 -50.16 -24.89 -25.29
C ALA A 692 -49.53 -23.99 -24.21
N VAL A 693 -50.29 -23.01 -23.71
CA VAL A 693 -49.85 -22.15 -22.57
C VAL A 693 -49.84 -22.99 -21.30
N VAL A 694 -48.66 -23.08 -20.67
CA VAL A 694 -48.45 -23.81 -19.41
C VAL A 694 -48.27 -22.87 -18.22
N LYS A 695 -47.86 -21.61 -18.45
CA LYS A 695 -47.81 -20.56 -17.42
C LYS A 695 -48.01 -19.20 -18.07
N SER A 696 -48.65 -18.27 -17.36
CA SER A 696 -48.91 -16.92 -17.86
C SER A 696 -48.73 -15.88 -16.77
N PHE A 697 -48.15 -14.74 -17.13
CA PHE A 697 -47.97 -13.57 -16.27
C PHE A 697 -48.55 -12.35 -16.97
N THR A 698 -49.37 -11.57 -16.26
CA THR A 698 -49.89 -10.31 -16.78
C THR A 698 -49.26 -9.15 -16.04
N VAL A 699 -48.56 -8.28 -16.77
CA VAL A 699 -47.93 -7.08 -16.23
C VAL A 699 -48.80 -5.90 -16.61
N THR A 700 -49.19 -5.09 -15.64
CA THR A 700 -49.88 -3.82 -15.88
C THR A 700 -49.34 -2.76 -14.94
N LYS A 701 -48.73 -1.73 -15.51
CA LYS A 701 -48.19 -0.59 -14.78
C LYS A 701 -48.75 0.71 -15.36
N LYS A 702 -49.91 1.13 -14.82
CA LYS A 702 -50.64 2.33 -15.28
C LYS A 702 -49.91 3.63 -14.99
N ASP A 703 -49.12 3.64 -13.92
CA ASP A 703 -48.31 4.76 -13.44
C ASP A 703 -46.88 4.76 -14.02
N ALA A 704 -46.61 3.94 -15.05
CA ALA A 704 -45.30 3.90 -15.68
C ALA A 704 -44.93 5.27 -16.25
N VAL A 705 -43.68 5.68 -16.04
CA VAL A 705 -43.12 6.96 -16.42
C VAL A 705 -42.31 6.81 -17.71
N LYS A 706 -42.44 7.78 -18.61
CA LYS A 706 -41.71 7.82 -19.88
C LYS A 706 -40.21 7.81 -19.62
N TYR A 707 -39.46 7.07 -20.44
CA TYR A 707 -38.00 6.95 -20.30
C TYR A 707 -37.55 6.40 -18.94
N THR A 708 -38.34 5.52 -18.35
CA THR A 708 -37.96 4.77 -17.15
C THR A 708 -37.93 3.29 -17.46
N ALA A 709 -36.84 2.63 -17.06
CA ALA A 709 -36.72 1.18 -17.09
C ALA A 709 -37.35 0.56 -15.84
N TYR A 710 -38.03 -0.56 -16.04
CA TYR A 710 -38.62 -1.37 -14.99
C TYR A 710 -38.17 -2.81 -15.17
N ASP A 711 -38.14 -3.56 -14.06
CA ASP A 711 -37.70 -4.95 -14.06
C ASP A 711 -38.90 -5.90 -14.02
N PHE A 712 -38.87 -6.93 -14.86
CA PHE A 712 -39.68 -8.12 -14.73
C PHE A 712 -38.77 -9.26 -14.25
N SER A 713 -39.20 -9.99 -13.23
CA SER A 713 -38.47 -11.13 -12.68
C SER A 713 -39.45 -12.07 -11.97
N GLU A 714 -39.72 -13.22 -12.56
CA GLU A 714 -40.69 -14.19 -12.04
C GLU A 714 -40.13 -15.61 -12.06
N ASP A 715 -40.42 -16.38 -11.01
CA ASP A 715 -40.12 -17.80 -10.99
C ASP A 715 -41.11 -18.55 -11.89
N VAL A 716 -40.58 -19.35 -12.83
CA VAL A 716 -41.33 -20.09 -13.84
C VAL A 716 -41.41 -21.58 -13.46
N ASN A 717 -40.27 -22.21 -13.21
CA ASN A 717 -40.08 -23.60 -12.77
C ASN A 717 -40.76 -24.66 -13.67
N ILE A 718 -40.56 -24.54 -14.98
CA ILE A 718 -41.01 -25.52 -15.99
C ILE A 718 -39.82 -26.33 -16.49
N LYS A 719 -40.00 -27.63 -16.71
CA LYS A 719 -38.97 -28.53 -17.22
C LYS A 719 -39.18 -28.83 -18.71
N GLY A 720 -38.10 -29.22 -19.38
CA GLY A 720 -38.14 -29.62 -20.79
C GLY A 720 -38.24 -28.43 -21.74
N THR A 721 -38.58 -28.71 -22.99
CA THR A 721 -38.58 -27.71 -24.07
C THR A 721 -39.75 -26.73 -23.95
N PHE A 722 -39.51 -25.44 -24.19
CA PHE A 722 -40.52 -24.39 -24.06
C PHE A 722 -40.33 -23.25 -25.08
N THR A 723 -41.33 -22.37 -25.18
CA THR A 723 -41.26 -21.07 -25.86
C THR A 723 -41.81 -19.97 -24.96
N ILE A 724 -41.32 -18.75 -25.14
CA ILE A 724 -41.79 -17.54 -24.47
C ILE A 724 -42.52 -16.68 -25.50
N GLU A 725 -43.74 -16.25 -25.19
CA GLU A 725 -44.49 -15.30 -25.98
C GLU A 725 -44.90 -14.09 -25.15
N VAL A 726 -44.49 -12.90 -25.58
CA VAL A 726 -44.93 -11.64 -24.98
C VAL A 726 -45.91 -10.94 -25.92
N THR A 727 -47.10 -10.62 -25.42
CA THR A 727 -48.16 -9.96 -26.19
C THR A 727 -48.57 -8.65 -25.54
N ASN A 728 -48.61 -7.56 -26.30
CA ASN A 728 -49.14 -6.28 -25.83
C ASN A 728 -50.66 -6.37 -25.61
N LEU A 729 -51.15 -5.92 -24.44
CA LEU A 729 -52.57 -6.02 -24.09
C LEU A 729 -53.41 -4.82 -24.53
N CYS A 730 -52.80 -3.80 -25.15
CA CYS A 730 -53.50 -2.65 -25.74
C CYS A 730 -54.51 -2.00 -24.77
N PRO A 731 -54.08 -1.52 -23.58
CA PRO A 731 -54.96 -1.08 -22.50
C PRO A 731 -55.95 0.03 -22.89
N SER A 732 -55.65 0.87 -23.89
CA SER A 732 -56.57 1.88 -24.41
C SER A 732 -57.67 1.31 -25.32
N LYS A 733 -57.51 0.07 -25.79
CA LYS A 733 -58.32 -0.56 -26.85
C LYS A 733 -58.37 0.26 -28.14
N SER A 734 -57.36 1.09 -28.39
CA SER A 734 -57.31 1.99 -29.55
C SER A 734 -56.75 1.30 -30.80
N SER A 735 -57.27 1.70 -31.96
CA SER A 735 -56.67 1.41 -33.27
C SER A 735 -55.67 2.50 -33.70
N LEU A 736 -55.20 3.36 -32.79
CA LEU A 736 -54.13 4.33 -33.03
C LEU A 736 -52.80 3.82 -32.45
N ASN A 737 -51.68 4.47 -32.82
CA ASN A 737 -50.35 4.16 -32.30
C ASN A 737 -50.22 4.61 -30.84
N LYS A 738 -50.72 3.78 -29.92
CA LYS A 738 -50.73 3.95 -28.46
C LYS A 738 -50.35 2.64 -27.78
N ASP A 739 -50.12 2.74 -26.49
CA ASP A 739 -49.81 1.69 -25.52
C ASP A 739 -48.57 0.86 -25.87
N ARG A 740 -47.52 1.47 -26.45
CA ARG A 740 -46.31 0.75 -26.85
C ARG A 740 -45.46 0.34 -25.65
N VAL A 741 -44.84 -0.82 -25.74
CA VAL A 741 -43.97 -1.36 -24.68
C VAL A 741 -42.67 -1.86 -25.28
N ALA A 742 -41.54 -1.33 -24.82
CA ALA A 742 -40.21 -1.80 -25.13
C ALA A 742 -39.77 -2.88 -24.14
N LEU A 743 -39.17 -3.96 -24.63
CA LEU A 743 -38.64 -5.09 -23.86
C LEU A 743 -37.19 -5.36 -24.28
N TRP A 744 -36.27 -5.55 -23.32
CA TRP A 744 -34.86 -5.83 -23.61
C TRP A 744 -34.21 -6.66 -22.51
N ASN A 745 -32.97 -7.11 -22.74
CA ASN A 745 -32.17 -7.86 -21.76
C ASN A 745 -32.84 -9.14 -21.23
N MET A 746 -33.62 -9.84 -22.06
CA MET A 746 -34.31 -11.05 -21.62
C MET A 746 -33.34 -12.19 -21.33
N ALA A 747 -33.47 -12.78 -20.15
CA ALA A 747 -32.64 -13.86 -19.66
C ALA A 747 -33.43 -14.84 -18.79
N TRP A 748 -33.07 -16.11 -18.82
CA TRP A 748 -33.69 -17.13 -17.98
C TRP A 748 -32.68 -18.13 -17.42
N THR A 749 -32.93 -18.65 -16.23
CA THR A 749 -32.17 -19.80 -15.70
C THR A 749 -32.76 -21.09 -16.24
N GLN A 750 -31.93 -22.10 -16.50
CA GLN A 750 -32.39 -23.45 -16.81
C GLN A 750 -32.87 -24.17 -15.54
N ASN A 751 -33.70 -25.20 -15.68
CA ASN A 751 -34.35 -25.93 -14.56
C ASN A 751 -34.47 -27.43 -14.82
#